data_AF-A0A916VIM6-F1
#
_entry.id   AF-A0A916VIM6-F1
#
_cell.length_a   1.000
_cell.length_b   1.000
_cell.length_c   1.000
_cell.angle_alpha   90.00
_cell.angle_beta   90.00
_cell.angle_gamma   90.00
#
_symmetry.space_group_name_H-M   'P 1'
#
loop_
_entity.id
_entity.type
_entity.pdbx_description
1 polymer ?
#
loop_
_entity_poly.entity_id
_entity_poly.type
_entity_poly.pdbx_seq_one_letter_code
_entity_poly.pdbx_strand_id
1 'polypeptide(L)'
;MKKKWTYQPPANGYPEWNNNPEIFELNRMEPHASFTPYDTVDEALAGKRWQSRRIMSLNGTWRFAFAPNPDSRIKDFYKMDYDTSGWDEITVPGNWQLQGYDYPQYTNTEYPWSRKDKIKPPYAPTNYNPVGSYVRTFRIPESWGDDPVFISFQGVESAFYVWLNGEFVGYSEDSFTPAEFDLTPYLQEGENKLAVEVYRWCDGSWLEDQDFWRLSGIFRDVFLYSRAPVHIYDTKILVDLDEEYRDAELTVRTKVLKYANIRSQDVTLRIALYDDQRQAVPGVQAEAKIHLNGSDLHEVEVTIPVPNPRKWSAEDPNLYICVLTLTDGSGNLLEAISQRVGFRKFELRDGLMKLNGKRIVFKGVNRHEFNCRTGRAISWEDMEADIRLMKAHNINAVRTSHYPNHPYWYDLCDEYGLYVIDETNLETHGLWRYGQKALEDTIPGSRPEWTANVLDRAKSMYERDKNHPSILLWSLGNESFGGDNFLKMHEYFHSEDPTRLVHYEGVVHWRESEAASDIESQMYTRPDQLEWFARHNTRKPIILCEYSHAMGNSCGGLHKYWELFDKYPILQGGFIWDWIDQSLIAKTEDGTEYFAYGGDFGEEPNSGNFCGNGLLFADRSITPKLYEVKRCYQNIKFSAKDWHKQTFSVKNEHLFIGLSRYVLWWELLANGEPIQRGELKVDAAPGEEAVVHIPYNCPQGSTADQEMVLTLSLVQREDADWAPQGHEVAFEQFILPMLGEAEVVEQPCPEEAAGPLGVQDTSEEWIITGDGFSLVFNKASGALTSYAVHGKQLLRSPLIPNFWRAMTDNDRGNRLHERSAVWRDAGERRVLRKLALQKRAGHVRVHTVYSLPSAGDSLCTLVYDIYADGRIELDYALDPAAGMPELPEVGLLFAMDGAFDTLSWYGKGPHETYWDRQLGAKLGRYTGKVADQLMPYLRPQESGNKVEVREASITDAAGSGLRITGQPKFEWNVLPYTPWELEEHDHGYKLPASDKSVVRIIAHQSGVGGDDSWGGAAA
;
A
#
# COMPACT_ATOMS: atom_id res chain seq x y z
N MET A 1 -4.65 -37.11 -33.90
CA MET A 1 -3.59 -36.41 -33.14
C MET A 1 -3.29 -35.10 -33.84
N LYS A 2 -3.23 -33.99 -33.09
CA LYS A 2 -2.69 -32.72 -33.62
C LYS A 2 -1.24 -32.93 -34.06
N LYS A 3 -0.79 -32.15 -35.04
CA LYS A 3 0.60 -32.17 -35.49
C LYS A 3 1.44 -31.26 -34.60
N LYS A 4 2.72 -31.60 -34.43
CA LYS A 4 3.71 -30.71 -33.83
C LYS A 4 3.73 -29.38 -34.59
N TRP A 5 3.89 -28.28 -33.87
CA TRP A 5 4.08 -26.97 -34.47
C TRP A 5 5.39 -26.94 -35.27
N THR A 6 5.39 -26.24 -36.41
CA THR A 6 6.59 -26.11 -37.25
C THR A 6 7.21 -24.75 -37.02
N TYR A 7 8.32 -24.74 -36.29
CA TYR A 7 9.07 -23.54 -36.01
C TYR A 7 9.71 -22.94 -37.26
N GLN A 8 9.65 -21.63 -37.37
CA GLN A 8 10.43 -20.84 -38.32
C GLN A 8 11.12 -19.72 -37.56
N PRO A 9 12.46 -19.61 -37.62
CA PRO A 9 13.18 -18.54 -36.95
C PRO A 9 12.90 -17.18 -37.61
N PRO A 10 13.06 -16.06 -36.87
CA PRO A 10 12.91 -14.73 -37.42
C PRO A 10 13.81 -14.47 -38.63
N ALA A 11 13.27 -13.81 -39.66
CA ALA A 11 13.98 -13.61 -40.92
C ALA A 11 15.11 -12.55 -40.84
N ASN A 12 15.11 -11.70 -39.83
CA ASN A 12 16.06 -10.60 -39.66
C ASN A 12 17.39 -11.02 -39.01
N GLY A 13 17.53 -12.29 -38.60
CA GLY A 13 18.75 -12.84 -38.00
C GLY A 13 18.92 -12.55 -36.51
N TYR A 14 17.97 -11.86 -35.87
CA TYR A 14 17.91 -11.72 -34.42
C TYR A 14 17.02 -12.83 -33.80
N PRO A 15 17.28 -13.26 -32.56
CA PRO A 15 16.37 -14.15 -31.84
C PRO A 15 15.05 -13.43 -31.53
N GLU A 16 14.01 -14.18 -31.17
CA GLU A 16 12.68 -13.67 -30.86
C GLU A 16 12.73 -12.58 -29.77
N TRP A 17 13.50 -12.79 -28.70
CA TRP A 17 13.60 -11.86 -27.57
C TRP A 17 14.33 -10.54 -27.83
N ASN A 18 14.89 -10.31 -29.02
CA ASN A 18 15.70 -9.13 -29.32
C ASN A 18 15.36 -8.54 -30.68
N ASN A 19 14.96 -7.28 -30.71
CA ASN A 19 14.69 -6.55 -31.95
C ASN A 19 13.57 -7.18 -32.81
N ASN A 20 12.59 -7.82 -32.17
CA ASN A 20 11.38 -8.37 -32.78
C ASN A 20 10.15 -8.13 -31.88
N PRO A 21 9.78 -6.88 -31.57
CA PRO A 21 8.67 -6.57 -30.65
C PRO A 21 7.31 -7.09 -31.16
N GLU A 22 7.20 -7.44 -32.45
CA GLU A 22 6.05 -8.12 -33.05
C GLU A 22 5.99 -9.64 -32.79
N ILE A 23 7.05 -10.25 -32.25
CA ILE A 23 7.17 -11.67 -31.90
C ILE A 23 7.26 -11.82 -30.37
N PHE A 24 6.14 -11.56 -29.69
CA PHE A 24 6.02 -11.71 -28.23
C PHE A 24 5.50 -13.11 -27.81
N GLU A 25 5.05 -13.92 -28.78
CA GLU A 25 4.61 -15.29 -28.54
C GLU A 25 4.93 -16.19 -29.74
N LEU A 26 5.19 -17.48 -29.47
CA LEU A 26 5.21 -18.53 -30.49
C LEU A 26 4.51 -19.78 -29.95
N ASN A 27 3.46 -20.23 -30.66
CA ASN A 27 2.68 -21.42 -30.32
C ASN A 27 2.07 -21.40 -28.90
N ARG A 28 1.91 -20.21 -28.31
CA ARG A 28 1.15 -19.99 -27.09
C ARG A 28 -0.34 -20.14 -27.40
N MET A 29 -1.11 -20.65 -26.45
CA MET A 29 -2.56 -20.75 -26.56
C MET A 29 -3.21 -19.39 -26.41
N GLU A 30 -4.36 -19.19 -27.06
CA GLU A 30 -5.15 -17.97 -26.91
C GLU A 30 -5.59 -17.80 -25.44
N PRO A 31 -5.42 -16.61 -24.84
CA PRO A 31 -5.84 -16.35 -23.47
C PRO A 31 -7.33 -16.65 -23.23
N HIS A 32 -7.66 -17.13 -22.04
CA HIS A 32 -9.02 -17.47 -21.62
C HIS A 32 -9.23 -17.17 -20.14
N ALA A 33 -10.49 -17.22 -19.68
CA ALA A 33 -10.82 -16.97 -18.28
C ALA A 33 -10.15 -17.96 -17.33
N SER A 34 -9.79 -17.50 -16.14
CA SER A 34 -9.26 -18.36 -15.08
C SER A 34 -10.32 -19.32 -14.56
N PHE A 35 -10.20 -20.62 -14.87
CA PHE A 35 -11.00 -21.68 -14.27
C PHE A 35 -10.26 -23.02 -14.22
N THR A 36 -10.77 -23.92 -13.38
CA THR A 36 -10.26 -25.29 -13.24
C THR A 36 -11.27 -26.28 -13.80
N PRO A 37 -10.83 -27.31 -14.54
CA PRO A 37 -11.68 -28.42 -14.96
C PRO A 37 -11.88 -29.40 -13.80
N TYR A 38 -13.08 -29.93 -13.68
CA TYR A 38 -13.46 -30.91 -12.68
C TYR A 38 -14.20 -32.07 -13.31
N ASP A 39 -14.10 -33.24 -12.68
CA ASP A 39 -14.79 -34.45 -13.15
C ASP A 39 -16.24 -34.50 -12.65
N THR A 40 -16.61 -33.67 -11.68
CA THR A 40 -17.94 -33.64 -11.07
C THR A 40 -18.43 -32.23 -10.74
N VAL A 41 -19.75 -32.08 -10.60
CA VAL A 41 -20.38 -30.84 -10.12
C VAL A 41 -19.97 -30.51 -8.69
N ASP A 42 -19.85 -31.51 -7.81
CA ASP A 42 -19.48 -31.29 -6.41
C ASP A 42 -18.06 -30.73 -6.26
N GLU A 43 -17.12 -31.21 -7.09
CA GLU A 43 -15.77 -30.66 -7.17
C GLU A 43 -15.78 -29.22 -7.72
N ALA A 44 -16.57 -28.93 -8.75
CA ALA A 44 -16.75 -27.58 -9.28
C ALA A 44 -17.34 -26.62 -8.23
N LEU A 45 -18.33 -27.07 -7.44
CA LEU A 45 -18.89 -26.30 -6.32
C LEU A 45 -17.89 -26.08 -5.19
N ALA A 46 -16.96 -27.00 -4.98
CA ALA A 46 -15.89 -26.84 -4.00
C ALA A 46 -14.82 -25.84 -4.46
N GLY A 47 -14.57 -25.75 -5.77
CA GLY A 47 -13.68 -24.76 -6.38
C GLY A 47 -12.21 -24.90 -5.96
N LYS A 48 -11.77 -26.09 -5.55
CA LYS A 48 -10.40 -26.32 -5.05
C LYS A 48 -9.49 -26.84 -6.18
N ARG A 49 -8.80 -25.93 -6.87
CA ARG A 49 -7.91 -26.22 -8.02
C ARG A 49 -6.99 -27.41 -7.79
N TRP A 50 -6.21 -27.36 -6.72
CA TRP A 50 -5.18 -28.35 -6.40
C TRP A 50 -5.73 -29.71 -5.94
N GLN A 51 -7.04 -29.83 -5.74
CA GLN A 51 -7.72 -31.10 -5.46
C GLN A 51 -8.31 -31.75 -6.71
N SER A 52 -8.37 -31.02 -7.84
CA SER A 52 -8.83 -31.58 -9.10
C SER A 52 -7.84 -32.64 -9.61
N ARG A 53 -8.38 -33.80 -9.98
CA ARG A 53 -7.61 -34.89 -10.60
C ARG A 53 -7.08 -34.52 -11.99
N ARG A 54 -7.56 -33.43 -12.57
CA ARG A 54 -7.15 -32.89 -13.87
C ARG A 54 -5.96 -31.96 -13.80
N ILE A 55 -5.44 -31.65 -12.61
CA ILE A 55 -4.30 -30.75 -12.39
C ILE A 55 -3.14 -31.52 -11.77
N MET A 56 -1.92 -31.25 -12.25
CA MET A 56 -0.68 -31.73 -11.62
C MET A 56 0.30 -30.56 -11.49
N SER A 57 0.63 -30.19 -10.25
CA SER A 57 1.63 -29.15 -9.99
C SER A 57 3.03 -29.58 -10.44
N LEU A 58 3.74 -28.64 -11.06
CA LEU A 58 5.17 -28.72 -11.36
C LEU A 58 5.98 -27.76 -10.47
N ASN A 59 5.41 -27.27 -9.36
CA ASN A 59 6.16 -26.53 -8.34
C ASN A 59 7.10 -27.48 -7.57
N GLY A 60 8.10 -26.90 -6.91
CA GLY A 60 9.14 -27.60 -6.15
C GLY A 60 10.50 -27.46 -6.81
N THR A 61 11.34 -28.49 -6.66
CA THR A 61 12.74 -28.45 -7.09
C THR A 61 12.91 -28.74 -8.58
N TRP A 62 13.72 -27.92 -9.26
CA TRP A 62 14.13 -28.10 -10.65
C TRP A 62 15.66 -28.10 -10.73
N ARG A 63 16.22 -28.79 -11.74
CA ARG A 63 17.65 -28.64 -12.08
C ARG A 63 17.87 -27.28 -12.70
N PHE A 64 18.94 -26.59 -12.31
CA PHE A 64 19.19 -25.22 -12.73
C PHE A 64 20.65 -24.98 -13.12
N ALA A 65 20.84 -24.25 -14.21
CA ALA A 65 22.14 -23.71 -14.60
C ALA A 65 22.00 -22.22 -14.96
N PHE A 66 23.01 -21.44 -14.57
CA PHE A 66 23.04 -20.00 -14.76
C PHE A 66 24.16 -19.61 -15.73
N ALA A 67 23.86 -18.73 -16.68
CA ALA A 67 24.84 -18.12 -17.57
C ALA A 67 24.75 -16.59 -17.50
N PRO A 68 25.87 -15.84 -17.48
CA PRO A 68 25.85 -14.38 -17.37
C PRO A 68 25.36 -13.66 -18.63
N ASN A 69 25.33 -14.33 -19.78
CA ASN A 69 24.84 -13.78 -21.04
C ASN A 69 24.37 -14.88 -22.02
N PRO A 70 23.64 -14.51 -23.09
CA PRO A 70 23.09 -15.47 -24.06
C PRO A 70 24.13 -16.31 -24.80
N ASP A 71 25.34 -15.79 -25.02
CA ASP A 71 26.39 -16.50 -25.75
C ASP A 71 27.04 -17.63 -24.95
N SER A 72 27.08 -17.47 -23.62
CA SER A 72 27.65 -18.44 -22.68
C SER A 72 26.65 -19.49 -22.19
N ARG A 73 25.37 -19.39 -22.58
CA ARG A 73 24.33 -20.34 -22.18
C ARG A 73 24.56 -21.75 -22.72
N ILE A 74 23.95 -22.73 -22.05
CA ILE A 74 24.05 -24.14 -22.44
C ILE A 74 23.03 -24.45 -23.54
N LYS A 75 23.40 -24.19 -24.81
CA LYS A 75 22.47 -24.23 -25.96
C LYS A 75 21.69 -25.55 -26.14
N ASP A 76 22.29 -26.69 -25.82
CA ASP A 76 21.75 -28.02 -26.14
C ASP A 76 21.10 -28.73 -24.93
N PHE A 77 20.91 -28.05 -23.80
CA PHE A 77 20.42 -28.66 -22.55
C PHE A 77 19.04 -29.33 -22.66
N TYR A 78 18.23 -28.87 -23.62
CA TYR A 78 16.89 -29.39 -23.89
C TYR A 78 16.88 -30.78 -24.52
N LYS A 79 18.00 -31.23 -25.13
CA LYS A 79 18.10 -32.54 -25.78
C LYS A 79 17.95 -33.68 -24.77
N MET A 80 17.37 -34.80 -25.21
CA MET A 80 17.09 -35.95 -24.34
C MET A 80 18.33 -36.59 -23.71
N ASP A 81 19.46 -36.56 -24.42
CA ASP A 81 20.73 -37.18 -24.02
C ASP A 81 21.66 -36.23 -23.25
N TYR A 82 21.25 -34.97 -23.03
CA TYR A 82 22.03 -34.02 -22.21
C TYR A 82 21.86 -34.32 -20.72
N ASP A 83 22.98 -34.56 -20.04
CA ASP A 83 23.07 -34.87 -18.61
C ASP A 83 23.06 -33.60 -17.74
N THR A 84 22.03 -33.47 -16.89
CA THR A 84 21.88 -32.37 -15.91
C THR A 84 22.19 -32.80 -14.48
N SER A 85 22.72 -34.01 -14.26
CA SER A 85 22.98 -34.52 -12.90
C SER A 85 24.01 -33.70 -12.11
N GLY A 86 24.90 -33.00 -12.81
CA GLY A 86 25.87 -32.07 -12.21
C GLY A 86 25.37 -30.64 -12.03
N TRP A 87 24.10 -30.35 -12.34
CA TRP A 87 23.51 -29.03 -12.16
C TRP A 87 23.03 -28.83 -10.71
N ASP A 88 22.99 -27.55 -10.32
CA ASP A 88 22.40 -27.12 -9.07
C ASP A 88 20.88 -27.37 -9.07
N GLU A 89 20.26 -27.13 -7.92
CA GLU A 89 18.82 -27.23 -7.71
C GLU A 89 18.26 -25.84 -7.35
N ILE A 90 17.12 -25.49 -7.94
CA ILE A 90 16.39 -24.25 -7.66
C ILE A 90 14.94 -24.55 -7.31
N THR A 91 14.33 -23.71 -6.47
CA THR A 91 12.91 -23.79 -6.13
C THR A 91 12.08 -22.97 -7.11
N VAL A 92 11.01 -23.59 -7.63
CA VAL A 92 10.00 -22.96 -8.49
C VAL A 92 8.64 -23.05 -7.78
N PRO A 93 7.88 -21.95 -7.63
CA PRO A 93 8.24 -20.59 -8.05
C PRO A 93 9.32 -19.93 -7.18
N GLY A 94 10.04 -18.97 -7.76
CA GLY A 94 10.99 -18.12 -7.06
C GLY A 94 11.88 -17.29 -7.99
N ASN A 95 12.35 -16.14 -7.51
CA ASN A 95 13.34 -15.34 -8.22
C ASN A 95 14.77 -15.86 -7.97
N TRP A 96 15.60 -15.99 -9.00
CA TRP A 96 16.94 -16.57 -8.83
C TRP A 96 17.88 -15.66 -8.02
N GLN A 97 17.66 -14.34 -8.04
CA GLN A 97 18.39 -13.34 -7.25
C GLN A 97 18.31 -13.62 -5.74
N LEU A 98 17.20 -14.20 -5.29
CA LEU A 98 16.96 -14.53 -3.89
C LEU A 98 17.33 -15.98 -3.56
N GLN A 99 17.87 -16.72 -4.53
CA GLN A 99 18.31 -18.11 -4.40
C GLN A 99 19.82 -18.26 -4.67
N GLY A 100 20.58 -17.15 -4.66
CA GLY A 100 22.04 -17.16 -4.71
C GLY A 100 22.67 -16.94 -6.09
N TYR A 101 21.89 -16.61 -7.11
CA TYR A 101 22.38 -16.31 -8.45
C TYR A 101 22.19 -14.82 -8.77
N ASP A 102 23.14 -14.18 -9.45
CA ASP A 102 23.00 -12.76 -9.86
C ASP A 102 22.77 -11.82 -8.65
N TYR A 103 22.29 -10.59 -8.89
CA TYR A 103 21.94 -9.63 -7.86
C TYR A 103 20.58 -8.97 -8.17
N PRO A 104 19.75 -8.67 -7.15
CA PRO A 104 18.56 -7.85 -7.31
C PRO A 104 18.97 -6.40 -7.61
N GLN A 105 18.17 -5.69 -8.41
CA GLN A 105 18.47 -4.30 -8.77
C GLN A 105 17.23 -3.44 -8.66
N TYR A 106 17.30 -2.34 -7.91
CA TYR A 106 16.20 -1.40 -7.78
C TYR A 106 16.49 -0.08 -8.51
N THR A 107 15.63 0.27 -9.46
CA THR A 107 15.68 1.53 -10.21
C THR A 107 14.25 2.04 -10.40
N ASN A 108 14.08 3.36 -10.30
CA ASN A 108 12.82 4.02 -10.65
C ASN A 108 12.71 4.16 -12.19
N THR A 109 13.16 5.28 -12.76
CA THR A 109 12.98 5.58 -14.19
C THR A 109 14.16 5.20 -15.10
N GLU A 110 15.32 4.90 -14.54
CA GLU A 110 16.52 4.57 -15.33
C GLU A 110 16.53 3.07 -15.64
N TYR A 111 16.43 2.69 -16.92
CA TYR A 111 16.50 1.28 -17.32
C TYR A 111 17.76 0.57 -16.76
N PRO A 112 17.64 -0.68 -16.27
CA PRO A 112 18.71 -1.33 -15.49
C PRO A 112 20.04 -1.51 -16.23
N TRP A 113 19.98 -1.63 -17.56
CA TRP A 113 21.16 -1.82 -18.42
C TRP A 113 21.79 -0.49 -18.90
N SER A 114 21.15 0.65 -18.67
CA SER A 114 21.52 1.94 -19.29
C SER A 114 22.99 2.34 -19.12
N ARG A 115 23.63 1.96 -18.01
CA ARG A 115 25.04 2.30 -17.69
C ARG A 115 26.04 1.33 -18.30
N LYS A 116 25.60 0.12 -18.67
CA LYS A 116 26.43 -0.94 -19.25
C LYS A 116 26.26 -1.03 -20.76
N ASP A 117 25.02 -0.93 -21.23
CA ASP A 117 24.62 -1.04 -22.64
C ASP A 117 23.89 0.23 -23.09
N LYS A 118 24.45 0.92 -24.09
CA LYS A 118 23.85 2.11 -24.72
C LYS A 118 23.04 1.71 -25.94
N ILE A 119 21.89 1.09 -25.69
CA ILE A 119 20.95 0.59 -26.69
C ILE A 119 19.66 1.44 -26.71
N LYS A 120 18.85 1.28 -27.76
CA LYS A 120 17.52 1.89 -27.90
C LYS A 120 16.47 0.82 -28.18
N PRO A 121 15.19 1.05 -27.87
CA PRO A 121 14.12 0.14 -28.29
C PRO A 121 14.17 -0.11 -29.81
N PRO A 122 13.91 -1.35 -30.28
CA PRO A 122 13.54 -2.55 -29.53
C PRO A 122 14.74 -3.47 -29.20
N TYR A 123 15.98 -2.96 -29.14
CA TYR A 123 17.12 -3.82 -28.82
C TYR A 123 17.18 -4.14 -27.32
N ALA A 124 17.44 -5.40 -26.99
CA ALA A 124 17.72 -5.86 -25.63
C ALA A 124 19.24 -5.94 -25.36
N PRO A 125 19.70 -5.78 -24.10
CA PRO A 125 21.11 -5.89 -23.77
C PRO A 125 21.64 -7.32 -23.99
N THR A 126 22.90 -7.42 -24.39
CA THR A 126 23.55 -8.70 -24.74
C THR A 126 24.86 -8.93 -23.98
N ASN A 127 25.51 -7.86 -23.50
CA ASN A 127 26.78 -7.95 -22.76
C ASN A 127 26.60 -8.63 -21.41
N TYR A 128 25.62 -8.16 -20.62
CA TYR A 128 25.15 -8.79 -19.40
C TYR A 128 23.64 -8.94 -19.48
N ASN A 129 23.20 -10.15 -19.85
CA ASN A 129 21.79 -10.52 -19.90
C ASN A 129 21.69 -11.97 -19.41
N PRO A 130 21.65 -12.16 -18.08
CA PRO A 130 21.65 -13.48 -17.48
C PRO A 130 20.58 -14.40 -18.03
N VAL A 131 20.93 -15.68 -18.22
CA VAL A 131 20.05 -16.72 -18.73
C VAL A 131 20.00 -17.86 -17.72
N GLY A 132 18.78 -18.22 -17.30
CA GLY A 132 18.50 -19.37 -16.44
C GLY A 132 17.98 -20.55 -17.24
N SER A 133 18.68 -21.68 -17.21
CA SER A 133 18.24 -22.94 -17.81
C SER A 133 17.64 -23.85 -16.74
N TYR A 134 16.36 -24.20 -16.88
CA TYR A 134 15.61 -25.03 -15.94
C TYR A 134 15.28 -26.39 -16.57
N VAL A 135 15.45 -27.48 -15.83
CA VAL A 135 15.05 -28.83 -16.27
C VAL A 135 14.28 -29.55 -15.18
N ARG A 136 13.14 -30.14 -15.55
CA ARG A 136 12.35 -31.02 -14.69
C ARG A 136 11.82 -32.20 -15.47
N THR A 137 11.77 -33.35 -14.82
CA THR A 137 11.14 -34.55 -15.35
C THR A 137 9.78 -34.77 -14.69
N PHE A 138 8.84 -35.34 -15.44
CA PHE A 138 7.53 -35.72 -14.92
C PHE A 138 6.98 -36.96 -15.64
N ARG A 139 5.93 -37.56 -15.06
CA ARG A 139 5.15 -38.63 -15.68
C ARG A 139 3.69 -38.21 -15.72
N ILE A 140 3.02 -38.46 -16.84
CA ILE A 140 1.58 -38.20 -16.95
C ILE A 140 0.82 -39.20 -16.05
N PRO A 141 -0.12 -38.74 -15.20
CA PRO A 141 -0.96 -39.64 -14.42
C PRO A 141 -1.75 -40.60 -15.30
N GLU A 142 -1.81 -41.89 -14.94
CA GLU A 142 -2.60 -42.89 -15.68
C GLU A 142 -4.08 -42.50 -15.80
N SER A 143 -4.60 -41.75 -14.82
CA SER A 143 -5.98 -41.25 -14.80
C SER A 143 -6.31 -40.27 -15.93
N TRP A 144 -5.31 -39.67 -16.60
CA TRP A 144 -5.55 -38.79 -17.74
C TRP A 144 -5.73 -39.56 -19.06
N GLY A 145 -5.32 -40.83 -19.12
CA GLY A 145 -5.47 -41.65 -20.32
C GLY A 145 -4.91 -40.97 -21.58
N ASP A 146 -5.71 -40.94 -22.65
CA ASP A 146 -5.38 -40.31 -23.93
C ASP A 146 -5.89 -38.85 -24.05
N ASP A 147 -6.30 -38.25 -22.94
CA ASP A 147 -6.84 -36.89 -22.94
C ASP A 147 -5.73 -35.86 -23.26
N PRO A 148 -6.07 -34.76 -23.97
CA PRO A 148 -5.15 -33.66 -24.19
C PRO A 148 -4.50 -33.14 -22.91
N VAL A 149 -3.22 -32.80 -23.01
CA VAL A 149 -2.41 -32.29 -21.90
C VAL A 149 -1.78 -30.96 -22.28
N PHE A 150 -1.90 -30.02 -21.36
CA PHE A 150 -1.42 -28.66 -21.50
C PHE A 150 -0.52 -28.30 -20.30
N ILE A 151 0.34 -27.31 -20.48
CA ILE A 151 1.13 -26.70 -19.41
C ILE A 151 0.75 -25.23 -19.28
N SER A 152 0.72 -24.73 -18.05
CA SER A 152 0.49 -23.32 -17.75
C SER A 152 1.65 -22.80 -16.89
N PHE A 153 2.31 -21.75 -17.37
CA PHE A 153 3.26 -20.95 -16.60
C PHE A 153 2.55 -19.66 -16.18
N GLN A 154 2.34 -19.47 -14.87
CA GLN A 154 1.53 -18.35 -14.36
C GLN A 154 2.30 -17.01 -14.28
N GLY A 155 3.62 -17.03 -14.47
CA GLY A 155 4.47 -15.84 -14.47
C GLY A 155 5.95 -16.21 -14.58
N VAL A 156 6.61 -15.70 -15.63
CA VAL A 156 8.04 -15.92 -15.92
C VAL A 156 8.64 -14.61 -16.37
N GLU A 157 9.67 -14.13 -15.68
CA GLU A 157 10.28 -12.83 -15.97
C GLU A 157 11.67 -12.98 -16.63
N SER A 158 11.95 -12.39 -17.79
CA SER A 158 11.06 -11.55 -18.65
C SER A 158 10.57 -12.21 -19.93
N ALA A 159 11.29 -13.24 -20.42
CA ALA A 159 10.92 -14.01 -21.61
C ALA A 159 11.49 -15.43 -21.52
N PHE A 160 10.81 -16.39 -22.15
CA PHE A 160 11.24 -17.78 -22.05
C PHE A 160 10.88 -18.66 -23.25
N TYR A 161 11.71 -19.68 -23.45
CA TYR A 161 11.51 -20.74 -24.42
C TYR A 161 11.19 -22.07 -23.73
N VAL A 162 10.34 -22.89 -24.33
CA VAL A 162 9.92 -24.19 -23.79
C VAL A 162 10.24 -25.32 -24.77
N TRP A 163 10.83 -26.39 -24.25
CA TRP A 163 11.02 -27.65 -24.97
C TRP A 163 10.48 -28.83 -24.17
N LEU A 164 9.91 -29.79 -24.88
CA LEU A 164 9.51 -31.07 -24.31
C LEU A 164 10.15 -32.21 -25.10
N ASN A 165 10.84 -33.10 -24.41
CA ASN A 165 11.51 -34.27 -24.99
C ASN A 165 12.44 -33.95 -26.17
N GLY A 166 13.18 -32.84 -26.09
CA GLY A 166 14.11 -32.40 -27.14
C GLY A 166 13.47 -31.59 -28.27
N GLU A 167 12.16 -31.40 -28.26
CA GLU A 167 11.41 -30.73 -29.32
C GLU A 167 10.94 -29.35 -28.85
N PHE A 168 11.03 -28.35 -29.74
CA PHE A 168 10.62 -26.99 -29.42
C PHE A 168 9.09 -26.87 -29.38
N VAL A 169 8.59 -26.35 -28.25
CA VAL A 169 7.16 -26.17 -27.99
C VAL A 169 6.73 -24.74 -28.28
N GLY A 170 7.45 -23.73 -27.77
CA GLY A 170 7.04 -22.34 -27.93
C GLY A 170 7.87 -21.33 -27.17
N TYR A 171 7.47 -20.06 -27.29
CA TYR A 171 8.10 -18.87 -26.70
C TYR A 171 7.02 -17.91 -26.16
N SER A 172 7.32 -17.16 -25.10
CA SER A 172 6.44 -16.10 -24.59
C SER A 172 7.23 -14.97 -23.92
N GLU A 173 6.68 -13.76 -24.07
CA GLU A 173 6.94 -12.56 -23.26
C GLU A 173 5.71 -12.22 -22.41
N ASP A 174 5.73 -11.04 -21.76
CA ASP A 174 4.82 -10.57 -20.70
C ASP A 174 4.97 -11.35 -19.40
N SER A 175 5.65 -10.73 -18.43
CA SER A 175 6.01 -11.39 -17.18
C SER A 175 4.82 -11.76 -16.29
N PHE A 176 3.67 -11.08 -16.44
CA PHE A 176 2.61 -11.07 -15.42
C PHE A 176 1.28 -11.70 -15.84
N THR A 177 1.14 -12.14 -17.09
CA THR A 177 0.01 -12.94 -17.55
C THR A 177 0.43 -14.38 -17.84
N PRO A 178 -0.48 -15.37 -17.73
CA PRO A 178 -0.12 -16.76 -17.96
C PRO A 178 0.23 -17.07 -19.41
N ALA A 179 1.19 -17.96 -19.61
CA ALA A 179 1.52 -18.54 -20.91
C ALA A 179 1.27 -20.05 -20.92
N GLU A 180 0.39 -20.48 -21.83
CA GLU A 180 -0.03 -21.88 -21.92
C GLU A 180 0.32 -22.53 -23.25
N PHE A 181 0.65 -23.83 -23.22
CA PHE A 181 1.07 -24.58 -24.41
C PHE A 181 0.45 -25.98 -24.45
N ASP A 182 0.06 -26.43 -25.65
CA ASP A 182 -0.43 -27.80 -25.92
C ASP A 182 0.77 -28.77 -26.01
N LEU A 183 0.94 -29.60 -24.97
CA LEU A 183 2.03 -30.57 -24.87
C LEU A 183 1.70 -31.91 -25.52
N THR A 184 0.42 -32.18 -25.79
CA THR A 184 -0.07 -33.46 -26.31
C THR A 184 0.75 -34.03 -27.48
N PRO A 185 1.10 -33.27 -28.54
CA PRO A 185 1.85 -33.82 -29.67
C PRO A 185 3.36 -34.04 -29.42
N TYR A 186 3.86 -33.64 -28.25
CA TYR A 186 5.26 -33.72 -27.85
C TYR A 186 5.53 -34.76 -26.75
N LEU A 187 4.48 -35.28 -26.11
CA LEU A 187 4.57 -36.27 -25.04
C LEU A 187 5.11 -37.62 -25.55
N GLN A 188 5.79 -38.32 -24.65
CA GLN A 188 6.18 -39.72 -24.83
C GLN A 188 5.67 -40.57 -23.66
N GLU A 189 5.60 -41.88 -23.87
CA GLU A 189 5.24 -42.83 -22.81
C GLU A 189 6.26 -42.80 -21.67
N GLY A 190 5.78 -42.84 -20.43
CA GLY A 190 6.62 -42.84 -19.24
C GLY A 190 7.12 -41.44 -18.85
N GLU A 191 8.43 -41.32 -18.67
CA GLU A 191 9.06 -40.10 -18.17
C GLU A 191 9.27 -39.09 -19.31
N ASN A 192 8.91 -37.84 -19.06
CA ASN A 192 9.02 -36.72 -19.98
C ASN A 192 10.01 -35.69 -19.42
N LYS A 193 10.88 -35.14 -20.28
CA LYS A 193 11.86 -34.10 -19.92
C LYS A 193 11.37 -32.74 -20.40
N LEU A 194 11.06 -31.85 -19.45
CA LEU A 194 10.76 -30.44 -19.69
C LEU A 194 12.02 -29.60 -19.51
N ALA A 195 12.28 -28.72 -20.48
CA ALA A 195 13.39 -27.77 -20.44
C ALA A 195 12.86 -26.36 -20.72
N VAL A 196 13.29 -25.39 -19.91
CA VAL A 196 12.87 -23.98 -20.02
C VAL A 196 14.10 -23.09 -19.96
N GLU A 197 14.24 -22.17 -20.92
CA GLU A 197 15.33 -21.18 -20.97
C GLU A 197 14.73 -19.80 -20.73
N VAL A 198 15.08 -19.16 -19.62
CA VAL A 198 14.54 -17.85 -19.21
C VAL A 198 15.62 -16.79 -19.35
N TYR A 199 15.30 -15.70 -20.02
CA TYR A 199 16.16 -14.53 -20.19
C TYR A 199 15.80 -13.47 -19.16
N ARG A 200 16.83 -12.84 -18.58
CA ARG A 200 16.64 -11.71 -17.67
C ARG A 200 15.93 -10.60 -18.42
N TRP A 201 16.49 -10.10 -19.53
CA TRP A 201 15.94 -9.01 -20.35
C TRP A 201 15.61 -9.45 -21.79
N CYS A 202 14.50 -8.94 -22.34
CA CYS A 202 14.07 -9.07 -23.73
C CYS A 202 13.63 -7.70 -24.30
N ASP A 203 13.14 -7.64 -25.53
CA ASP A 203 12.61 -6.39 -26.09
C ASP A 203 11.30 -5.96 -25.40
N GLY A 204 10.46 -6.89 -24.96
CA GLY A 204 9.35 -6.64 -24.04
C GLY A 204 9.74 -5.98 -22.72
N SER A 205 10.98 -6.09 -22.25
CA SER A 205 11.45 -5.40 -21.03
C SER A 205 11.44 -3.88 -21.14
N TRP A 206 11.38 -3.32 -22.36
CA TRP A 206 11.14 -1.89 -22.54
C TRP A 206 9.72 -1.44 -22.14
N LEU A 207 8.77 -2.38 -22.02
CA LEU A 207 7.40 -2.13 -21.57
C LEU A 207 7.19 -2.45 -20.08
N GLU A 208 8.25 -2.83 -19.37
CA GLU A 208 8.21 -3.29 -17.97
C GLU A 208 9.15 -2.43 -17.11
N ASP A 209 9.00 -1.11 -17.23
CA ASP A 209 9.82 -0.10 -16.54
C ASP A 209 9.21 0.44 -15.25
N GLN A 210 8.50 -0.40 -14.50
CA GLN A 210 7.91 -0.03 -13.21
C GLN A 210 8.95 0.38 -12.17
N ASP A 211 8.55 1.26 -11.25
CA ASP A 211 9.32 1.65 -10.07
C ASP A 211 9.38 0.51 -9.02
N PHE A 212 10.17 -0.53 -9.31
CA PHE A 212 10.29 -1.73 -8.49
C PHE A 212 11.63 -2.48 -8.63
N TRP A 213 11.77 -3.57 -7.88
CA TRP A 213 12.92 -4.48 -8.00
C TRP A 213 12.91 -5.30 -9.30
N ARG A 214 14.02 -5.24 -10.02
CA ARG A 214 14.30 -5.96 -11.27
C ARG A 214 14.85 -7.34 -10.95
N LEU A 215 13.92 -8.28 -10.82
CA LEU A 215 14.17 -9.69 -10.55
C LEU A 215 13.98 -10.52 -11.83
N SER A 216 14.12 -11.84 -11.74
CA SER A 216 13.93 -12.74 -12.89
C SER A 216 13.65 -14.17 -12.47
N GLY A 217 13.19 -14.99 -13.41
CA GLY A 217 12.94 -16.42 -13.23
C GLY A 217 11.46 -16.79 -13.25
N ILE A 218 11.18 -18.06 -12.96
CA ILE A 218 9.81 -18.58 -12.90
C ILE A 218 9.24 -18.25 -11.52
N PHE A 219 8.59 -17.09 -11.38
CA PHE A 219 8.23 -16.50 -10.08
C PHE A 219 6.78 -16.79 -9.64
N ARG A 220 5.96 -17.40 -10.51
CA ARG A 220 4.63 -17.93 -10.16
C ARG A 220 4.49 -19.40 -10.58
N ASP A 221 3.39 -20.02 -10.16
CA ASP A 221 3.14 -21.45 -10.31
C ASP A 221 3.33 -21.98 -11.73
N VAL A 222 3.79 -23.23 -11.82
CA VAL A 222 3.79 -24.03 -13.05
C VAL A 222 2.98 -25.29 -12.79
N PHE A 223 2.05 -25.62 -13.69
CA PHE A 223 1.29 -26.86 -13.58
C PHE A 223 0.91 -27.42 -14.95
N LEU A 224 0.72 -28.74 -14.99
CA LEU A 224 0.05 -29.41 -16.09
C LEU A 224 -1.43 -29.52 -15.81
N TYR A 225 -2.22 -29.48 -16.87
CA TYR A 225 -3.63 -29.80 -16.79
C TYR A 225 -4.09 -30.65 -17.97
N SER A 226 -5.09 -31.49 -17.73
CA SER A 226 -5.75 -32.30 -18.75
C SER A 226 -7.21 -31.92 -18.90
N ARG A 227 -7.73 -32.02 -20.12
CA ARG A 227 -9.12 -31.73 -20.47
C ARG A 227 -9.70 -32.88 -21.27
N ALA A 228 -11.01 -33.15 -21.14
CA ALA A 228 -11.68 -34.07 -22.04
C ALA A 228 -11.50 -33.61 -23.51
N PRO A 229 -11.47 -34.50 -24.52
CA PRO A 229 -11.18 -34.06 -25.87
C PRO A 229 -12.30 -33.23 -26.51
N VAL A 230 -13.49 -33.16 -25.90
CA VAL A 230 -14.42 -32.03 -26.08
C VAL A 230 -14.58 -31.36 -24.72
N HIS A 231 -14.25 -30.07 -24.65
CA HIS A 231 -14.23 -29.32 -23.39
C HIS A 231 -14.59 -27.85 -23.60
N ILE A 232 -14.84 -27.15 -22.50
CA ILE A 232 -15.02 -25.71 -22.43
C ILE A 232 -13.64 -25.06 -22.52
N TYR A 233 -13.42 -24.29 -23.59
CA TYR A 233 -12.18 -23.56 -23.83
C TYR A 233 -12.15 -22.23 -23.08
N ASP A 234 -13.27 -21.50 -23.11
CA ASP A 234 -13.40 -20.20 -22.47
C ASP A 234 -14.87 -19.92 -22.13
N THR A 235 -15.09 -19.08 -21.13
CA THR A 235 -16.43 -18.64 -20.75
C THR A 235 -16.41 -17.18 -20.27
N LYS A 236 -17.43 -16.43 -20.68
CA LYS A 236 -17.66 -15.04 -20.28
C LYS A 236 -19.03 -14.92 -19.65
N ILE A 237 -19.06 -14.33 -18.46
CA ILE A 237 -20.27 -14.08 -17.69
C ILE A 237 -20.55 -12.59 -17.70
N LEU A 238 -21.72 -12.22 -18.19
CA LEU A 238 -22.22 -10.85 -18.21
C LEU A 238 -23.45 -10.77 -17.32
N VAL A 239 -23.42 -9.80 -16.40
CA VAL A 239 -24.56 -9.44 -15.57
C VAL A 239 -25.03 -8.06 -15.98
N ASP A 240 -26.31 -7.94 -16.29
CA ASP A 240 -26.98 -6.64 -16.41
C ASP A 240 -28.11 -6.54 -15.38
N LEU A 241 -28.22 -5.39 -14.74
CA LEU A 241 -29.33 -5.07 -13.83
C LEU A 241 -30.30 -4.13 -14.53
N ASP A 242 -31.60 -4.29 -14.24
CA ASP A 242 -32.62 -3.37 -14.72
C ASP A 242 -32.40 -1.91 -14.21
N GLU A 243 -33.17 -0.96 -14.74
CA GLU A 243 -33.06 0.46 -14.37
C GLU A 243 -33.37 0.76 -12.90
N GLU A 244 -34.11 -0.13 -12.22
CA GLU A 244 -34.39 -0.04 -10.78
C GLU A 244 -33.32 -0.76 -9.95
N TYR A 245 -32.31 -1.33 -10.62
CA TYR A 245 -31.27 -2.18 -10.08
C TYR A 245 -31.82 -3.37 -9.29
N ARG A 246 -33.01 -3.89 -9.62
CA ARG A 246 -33.71 -4.91 -8.85
C ARG A 246 -33.50 -6.30 -9.44
N ASP A 247 -34.02 -6.55 -10.64
CA ASP A 247 -33.90 -7.83 -11.32
C ASP A 247 -32.66 -7.82 -12.25
N ALA A 248 -32.17 -9.01 -12.61
CA ALA A 248 -30.95 -9.16 -13.42
C ALA A 248 -31.12 -10.12 -14.59
N GLU A 249 -30.31 -9.94 -15.63
CA GLU A 249 -30.08 -10.92 -16.67
C GLU A 249 -28.64 -11.45 -16.56
N LEU A 250 -28.51 -12.78 -16.47
CA LEU A 250 -27.23 -13.49 -16.50
C LEU A 250 -27.01 -14.06 -17.90
N THR A 251 -26.11 -13.46 -18.67
CA THR A 251 -25.73 -13.96 -20.00
C THR A 251 -24.39 -14.68 -19.91
N VAL A 252 -24.35 -15.94 -20.35
CA VAL A 252 -23.16 -16.77 -20.36
C VAL A 252 -22.82 -17.10 -21.81
N ARG A 253 -21.64 -16.64 -22.25
CA ARG A 253 -21.04 -16.96 -23.56
C ARG A 253 -19.95 -17.97 -23.35
N THR A 254 -20.04 -19.12 -24.02
CA THR A 254 -19.09 -20.23 -23.83
C THR A 254 -18.53 -20.68 -25.17
N LYS A 255 -17.21 -20.81 -25.22
CA LYS A 255 -16.47 -21.41 -26.34
C LYS A 255 -16.20 -22.88 -26.01
N VAL A 256 -16.68 -23.79 -26.83
CA VAL A 256 -16.45 -25.24 -26.72
C VAL A 256 -15.46 -25.67 -27.78
N LEU A 257 -14.34 -26.25 -27.35
CA LEU A 257 -13.31 -26.78 -28.23
C LEU A 257 -13.48 -28.29 -28.39
N LYS A 258 -13.50 -28.72 -29.65
CA LYS A 258 -13.39 -30.12 -30.06
C LYS A 258 -11.95 -30.38 -30.48
N TYR A 259 -11.21 -31.09 -29.65
CA TYR A 259 -9.86 -31.55 -29.92
C TYR A 259 -9.84 -32.64 -31.01
N ALA A 260 -8.79 -32.62 -31.84
CA ALA A 260 -8.69 -33.27 -33.15
C ALA A 260 -9.31 -34.68 -33.32
N ASN A 261 -9.82 -34.97 -34.54
CA ASN A 261 -10.30 -36.26 -35.04
C ASN A 261 -11.58 -36.86 -34.40
N ILE A 262 -12.27 -36.12 -33.53
CA ILE A 262 -13.62 -36.50 -33.10
C ILE A 262 -14.62 -36.26 -34.26
N ARG A 263 -15.40 -37.31 -34.62
CA ARG A 263 -16.49 -37.18 -35.60
C ARG A 263 -17.59 -36.26 -35.07
N SER A 264 -18.50 -35.82 -35.93
CA SER A 264 -19.68 -35.06 -35.50
C SER A 264 -20.34 -35.71 -34.28
N GLN A 265 -20.43 -34.94 -33.19
CA GLN A 265 -21.01 -35.36 -31.92
C GLN A 265 -21.90 -34.24 -31.41
N ASP A 266 -23.04 -34.61 -30.84
CA ASP A 266 -23.89 -33.70 -30.07
C ASP A 266 -23.40 -33.66 -28.63
N VAL A 267 -23.28 -32.45 -28.09
CA VAL A 267 -23.04 -32.20 -26.67
C VAL A 267 -24.09 -31.25 -26.11
N THR A 268 -24.35 -31.34 -24.82
CA THR A 268 -25.26 -30.43 -24.11
C THR A 268 -24.48 -29.65 -23.06
N LEU A 269 -24.50 -28.32 -23.17
CA LEU A 269 -24.02 -27.41 -22.14
C LEU A 269 -25.19 -27.11 -21.19
N ARG A 270 -25.00 -27.38 -19.91
CA ARG A 270 -25.93 -26.99 -18.84
C ARG A 270 -25.28 -25.96 -17.93
N ILE A 271 -26.00 -24.88 -17.68
CA ILE A 271 -25.62 -23.77 -16.81
C ILE A 271 -26.58 -23.75 -15.62
N ALA A 272 -26.04 -23.72 -14.41
CA ALA A 272 -26.84 -23.63 -13.19
C ALA A 272 -26.17 -22.68 -12.18
N LEU A 273 -26.99 -21.86 -11.51
CA LEU A 273 -26.54 -20.94 -10.48
C LEU A 273 -26.77 -21.54 -9.09
N TYR A 274 -25.79 -21.39 -8.20
CA TYR A 274 -25.86 -21.83 -6.81
C TYR A 274 -25.58 -20.66 -5.86
N ASP A 275 -26.19 -20.66 -4.68
CA ASP A 275 -25.92 -19.67 -3.63
C ASP A 275 -24.64 -19.97 -2.85
N ASP A 276 -24.35 -19.12 -1.86
CA ASP A 276 -23.23 -19.22 -0.92
C ASP A 276 -23.30 -20.47 -0.02
N GLN A 277 -24.48 -21.09 0.15
CA GLN A 277 -24.65 -22.41 0.79
C GLN A 277 -24.58 -23.57 -0.21
N ARG A 278 -24.16 -23.31 -1.45
CA ARG A 278 -24.05 -24.28 -2.56
C ARG A 278 -25.38 -24.96 -2.88
N GLN A 279 -26.50 -24.30 -2.63
CA GLN A 279 -27.82 -24.76 -3.03
C GLN A 279 -28.18 -24.16 -4.38
N ALA A 280 -28.81 -24.96 -5.25
CA ALA A 280 -29.23 -24.48 -6.56
C ALA A 280 -30.30 -23.39 -6.42
N VAL A 281 -30.10 -22.26 -7.10
CA VAL A 281 -31.06 -21.16 -7.11
C VAL A 281 -32.28 -21.59 -7.95
N PRO A 282 -33.50 -21.66 -7.37
CA PRO A 282 -34.66 -22.17 -8.08
C PRO A 282 -34.96 -21.38 -9.35
N GLY A 283 -35.11 -22.08 -10.49
CA GLY A 283 -35.46 -21.47 -11.77
C GLY A 283 -34.29 -20.80 -12.51
N VAL A 284 -33.09 -20.73 -11.94
CA VAL A 284 -31.91 -20.12 -12.56
C VAL A 284 -30.99 -21.21 -13.12
N GLN A 285 -31.46 -21.85 -14.19
CA GLN A 285 -30.71 -22.85 -14.95
C GLN A 285 -31.15 -22.85 -16.41
N ALA A 286 -30.26 -23.25 -17.30
CA ALA A 286 -30.54 -23.41 -18.72
C ALA A 286 -29.69 -24.50 -19.36
N GLU A 287 -30.16 -25.02 -20.49
CA GLU A 287 -29.47 -26.03 -21.29
C GLU A 287 -29.44 -25.62 -22.76
N ALA A 288 -28.31 -25.83 -23.41
CA ALA A 288 -28.12 -25.60 -24.83
C ALA A 288 -27.48 -26.81 -25.49
N LYS A 289 -28.07 -27.28 -26.59
CA LYS A 289 -27.52 -28.36 -27.41
C LYS A 289 -26.60 -27.79 -28.48
N ILE A 290 -25.41 -28.36 -28.61
CA ILE A 290 -24.37 -27.91 -29.53
C ILE A 290 -24.02 -29.06 -30.47
N HIS A 291 -24.14 -28.81 -31.77
CA HIS A 291 -23.80 -29.77 -32.79
C HIS A 291 -22.36 -29.52 -33.29
N LEU A 292 -21.43 -30.41 -32.93
CA LEU A 292 -20.00 -30.20 -33.19
C LEU A 292 -19.60 -30.66 -34.60
N ASN A 293 -19.90 -29.86 -35.63
CA ASN A 293 -19.56 -30.16 -37.03
C ASN A 293 -18.56 -29.16 -37.65
N GLY A 294 -17.71 -29.61 -38.57
CA GLY A 294 -16.90 -28.76 -39.47
C GLY A 294 -15.77 -27.91 -38.86
N SER A 295 -16.02 -27.19 -37.77
CA SER A 295 -15.08 -26.36 -36.99
C SER A 295 -14.54 -27.13 -35.78
N ASP A 296 -13.41 -26.68 -35.24
CA ASP A 296 -12.88 -27.16 -33.96
C ASP A 296 -13.41 -26.33 -32.79
N LEU A 297 -13.72 -25.04 -32.99
CA LEU A 297 -14.27 -24.14 -31.97
C LEU A 297 -15.73 -23.81 -32.27
N HIS A 298 -16.58 -23.88 -31.25
CA HIS A 298 -18.01 -23.61 -31.32
C HIS A 298 -18.44 -22.65 -30.20
N GLU A 299 -19.19 -21.61 -30.54
CA GLU A 299 -19.68 -20.62 -29.58
C GLU A 299 -21.17 -20.82 -29.29
N VAL A 300 -21.55 -20.65 -28.03
CA VAL A 300 -22.94 -20.67 -27.58
C VAL A 300 -23.18 -19.54 -26.58
N GLU A 301 -24.33 -18.89 -26.69
CA GLU A 301 -24.79 -17.85 -25.77
C GLU A 301 -26.11 -18.27 -25.15
N VAL A 302 -26.23 -18.13 -23.82
CA VAL A 302 -27.43 -18.43 -23.06
C VAL A 302 -27.70 -17.30 -22.06
N THR A 303 -28.92 -16.77 -22.07
CA THR A 303 -29.37 -15.74 -21.13
C THR A 303 -30.42 -16.30 -20.18
N ILE A 304 -30.25 -16.05 -18.88
CA ILE A 304 -31.11 -16.55 -17.80
C ILE A 304 -31.58 -15.34 -16.96
N PRO A 305 -32.90 -15.12 -16.82
CA PRO A 305 -33.42 -14.09 -15.92
C PRO A 305 -33.24 -14.50 -14.46
N VAL A 306 -32.79 -13.57 -13.62
CA VAL A 306 -32.57 -13.75 -12.19
C VAL A 306 -33.38 -12.71 -11.42
N PRO A 307 -34.50 -13.10 -10.80
CA PRO A 307 -35.33 -12.15 -10.05
C PRO A 307 -34.67 -11.78 -8.73
N ASN A 308 -34.54 -10.48 -8.48
CA ASN A 308 -34.07 -9.87 -7.23
C ASN A 308 -32.85 -10.58 -6.58
N PRO A 309 -31.71 -10.73 -7.28
CA PRO A 309 -30.51 -11.34 -6.70
C PRO A 309 -29.94 -10.48 -5.58
N ARG A 310 -29.21 -11.11 -4.65
CA ARG A 310 -28.37 -10.37 -3.71
C ARG A 310 -27.22 -9.71 -4.49
N LYS A 311 -27.11 -8.38 -4.36
CA LYS A 311 -26.16 -7.57 -5.13
C LYS A 311 -24.78 -7.62 -4.49
N TRP A 312 -23.76 -7.60 -5.33
CA TRP A 312 -22.36 -7.53 -4.89
C TRP A 312 -21.92 -6.07 -4.70
N SER A 313 -21.17 -5.81 -3.63
CA SER A 313 -20.44 -4.56 -3.39
C SER A 313 -19.28 -4.81 -2.42
N ALA A 314 -18.36 -3.85 -2.26
CA ALA A 314 -17.29 -3.96 -1.25
C ALA A 314 -17.79 -3.96 0.21
N GLU A 315 -19.04 -3.54 0.45
CA GLU A 315 -19.65 -3.53 1.79
C GLU A 315 -20.41 -4.83 2.10
N ASP A 316 -20.92 -5.49 1.07
CA ASP A 316 -21.71 -6.72 1.15
C ASP A 316 -21.37 -7.59 -0.09
N PRO A 317 -20.29 -8.39 -0.03
CA PRO A 317 -19.73 -9.11 -1.18
C PRO A 317 -20.51 -10.39 -1.50
N ASN A 318 -21.80 -10.26 -1.81
CA ASN A 318 -22.65 -11.40 -2.13
C ASN A 318 -22.19 -12.09 -3.42
N LEU A 319 -21.83 -13.36 -3.32
CA LEU A 319 -21.38 -14.18 -4.44
C LEU A 319 -22.26 -15.40 -4.64
N TYR A 320 -22.46 -15.75 -5.90
CA TYR A 320 -23.07 -16.99 -6.37
C TYR A 320 -22.04 -17.83 -7.12
N ILE A 321 -22.32 -19.11 -7.32
CA ILE A 321 -21.47 -20.02 -8.08
C ILE A 321 -22.16 -20.39 -9.41
N CYS A 322 -21.59 -19.87 -10.48
CA CYS A 322 -21.72 -20.22 -11.89
C CYS A 322 -21.23 -21.63 -12.26
N VAL A 323 -22.02 -22.71 -12.21
CA VAL A 323 -21.53 -24.03 -12.66
C VAL A 323 -21.95 -24.31 -14.10
N LEU A 324 -20.96 -24.61 -14.94
CA LEU A 324 -21.14 -25.05 -16.32
C LEU A 324 -20.75 -26.53 -16.41
N THR A 325 -21.62 -27.35 -17.02
CA THR A 325 -21.38 -28.77 -17.24
C THR A 325 -21.57 -29.12 -18.71
N LEU A 326 -20.61 -29.84 -19.28
CA LEU A 326 -20.67 -30.34 -20.64
C LEU A 326 -20.91 -31.85 -20.63
N THR A 327 -21.97 -32.29 -21.31
CA THR A 327 -22.33 -33.71 -21.40
C THR A 327 -22.36 -34.20 -22.85
N ASP A 328 -22.06 -35.48 -23.07
CA ASP A 328 -22.21 -36.11 -24.37
C ASP A 328 -23.67 -36.41 -24.73
N GLY A 329 -23.92 -36.84 -25.98
CA GLY A 329 -25.26 -37.24 -26.42
C GLY A 329 -25.89 -38.45 -25.70
N SER A 330 -25.13 -39.16 -24.85
CA SER A 330 -25.63 -40.23 -23.97
C SER A 330 -25.92 -39.73 -22.55
N GLY A 331 -25.62 -38.47 -22.25
CA GLY A 331 -25.79 -37.85 -20.93
C GLY A 331 -24.62 -38.05 -19.97
N ASN A 332 -23.46 -38.55 -20.43
CA ASN A 332 -22.28 -38.67 -19.60
C ASN A 332 -21.60 -37.30 -19.44
N LEU A 333 -21.18 -36.95 -18.22
CA LEU A 333 -20.43 -35.73 -17.94
C LEU A 333 -19.02 -35.85 -18.53
N LEU A 334 -18.65 -34.87 -19.35
CA LEU A 334 -17.31 -34.73 -19.94
C LEU A 334 -16.44 -33.79 -19.10
N GLU A 335 -17.01 -32.68 -18.65
CA GLU A 335 -16.32 -31.66 -17.87
C GLU A 335 -17.32 -30.82 -17.06
N ALA A 336 -16.91 -30.41 -15.86
CA ALA A 336 -17.55 -29.36 -15.09
C ALA A 336 -16.53 -28.23 -14.80
N ILE A 337 -16.97 -26.97 -14.91
CA ILE A 337 -16.20 -25.80 -14.46
C ILE A 337 -17.09 -24.90 -13.59
N SER A 338 -16.47 -24.01 -12.82
CA SER A 338 -17.16 -23.04 -11.98
C SER A 338 -16.59 -21.64 -12.11
N GLN A 339 -17.43 -20.63 -11.96
CA GLN A 339 -17.06 -19.22 -11.84
C GLN A 339 -17.85 -18.57 -10.69
N ARG A 340 -17.22 -17.66 -9.95
CA ARG A 340 -17.92 -16.82 -8.98
C ARG A 340 -18.66 -15.70 -9.71
N VAL A 341 -19.88 -15.39 -9.29
CA VAL A 341 -20.73 -14.37 -9.91
C VAL A 341 -21.23 -13.41 -8.85
N GLY A 342 -20.88 -12.13 -8.99
CA GLY A 342 -21.43 -11.04 -8.19
C GLY A 342 -22.40 -10.21 -9.02
N PHE A 343 -23.64 -10.05 -8.56
CA PHE A 343 -24.63 -9.26 -9.29
C PHE A 343 -24.41 -7.76 -9.02
N ARG A 344 -23.82 -7.05 -9.98
CA ARG A 344 -23.56 -5.61 -9.85
C ARG A 344 -23.62 -4.91 -11.21
N LYS A 345 -24.00 -3.63 -11.20
CA LYS A 345 -23.92 -2.75 -12.37
C LYS A 345 -23.03 -1.56 -12.04
N PHE A 346 -21.96 -1.40 -12.81
CA PHE A 346 -21.03 -0.28 -12.70
C PHE A 346 -21.11 0.53 -13.99
N GLU A 347 -21.33 1.83 -13.88
CA GLU A 347 -21.59 2.67 -15.05
C GLU A 347 -21.24 4.14 -14.79
N LEU A 348 -20.97 4.86 -15.88
CA LEU A 348 -20.90 6.31 -15.88
C LEU A 348 -22.30 6.88 -16.16
N ARG A 349 -22.99 7.35 -15.12
CA ARG A 349 -24.36 7.89 -15.22
C ARG A 349 -24.43 9.28 -14.61
N ASP A 350 -24.97 10.23 -15.36
CA ASP A 350 -25.03 11.66 -14.99
C ASP A 350 -23.64 12.28 -14.71
N GLY A 351 -22.62 11.82 -15.44
CA GLY A 351 -21.23 12.30 -15.28
C GLY A 351 -20.52 11.80 -14.01
N LEU A 352 -21.06 10.78 -13.35
CA LEU A 352 -20.49 10.18 -12.14
C LEU A 352 -20.39 8.67 -12.29
N MET A 353 -19.32 8.09 -11.77
CA MET A 353 -19.21 6.64 -11.62
C MET A 353 -20.16 6.17 -10.52
N LYS A 354 -21.03 5.22 -10.86
CA LYS A 354 -22.01 4.66 -9.92
C LYS A 354 -21.93 3.14 -9.90
N LEU A 355 -22.06 2.57 -8.70
CA LEU A 355 -22.25 1.15 -8.48
C LEU A 355 -23.67 0.94 -7.97
N ASN A 356 -24.45 0.10 -8.66
CA ASN A 356 -25.84 -0.21 -8.31
C ASN A 356 -26.69 1.07 -8.08
N GLY A 357 -26.46 2.10 -8.91
CA GLY A 357 -27.15 3.40 -8.84
C GLY A 357 -26.62 4.38 -7.80
N LYS A 358 -25.60 4.03 -7.00
CA LYS A 358 -25.00 4.90 -5.97
C LYS A 358 -23.64 5.44 -6.39
N ARG A 359 -23.39 6.74 -6.17
CA ARG A 359 -22.06 7.36 -6.40
C ARG A 359 -21.03 6.67 -5.50
N ILE A 360 -19.95 6.20 -6.10
CA ILE A 360 -18.83 5.63 -5.35
C ILE A 360 -17.77 6.67 -5.02
N VAL A 361 -17.04 6.45 -3.93
CA VAL A 361 -15.80 7.15 -3.61
C VAL A 361 -14.77 6.08 -3.30
N PHE A 362 -13.68 6.06 -4.08
CA PHE A 362 -12.58 5.14 -3.90
C PHE A 362 -11.75 5.57 -2.69
N LYS A 363 -11.71 4.71 -1.67
CA LYS A 363 -10.79 4.79 -0.55
C LYS A 363 -9.73 3.72 -0.81
N GLY A 364 -8.86 4.03 -1.77
CA GLY A 364 -8.00 3.07 -2.42
C GLY A 364 -6.55 3.08 -1.94
N VAL A 365 -5.81 2.04 -2.30
CA VAL A 365 -4.35 1.96 -2.18
C VAL A 365 -3.75 1.27 -3.40
N ASN A 366 -2.56 1.68 -3.83
CA ASN A 366 -1.75 0.97 -4.81
C ASN A 366 -1.02 -0.19 -4.14
N ARG A 367 -0.92 -1.34 -4.79
CA ARG A 367 -0.30 -2.55 -4.22
C ARG A 367 0.57 -3.26 -5.25
N HIS A 368 1.89 -3.27 -4.99
CA HIS A 368 2.81 -4.22 -5.61
C HIS A 368 2.74 -5.61 -4.95
N GLU A 369 2.89 -6.67 -5.76
CA GLU A 369 3.11 -8.03 -5.26
C GLU A 369 4.53 -8.22 -4.77
N PHE A 370 4.73 -8.06 -3.46
CA PHE A 370 6.07 -8.10 -2.89
C PHE A 370 6.16 -8.77 -1.51
N ASN A 371 7.20 -9.57 -1.31
CA ASN A 371 7.60 -10.15 -0.04
C ASN A 371 9.09 -9.89 0.19
N CYS A 372 9.45 -9.40 1.38
CA CYS A 372 10.82 -9.01 1.69
C CYS A 372 11.84 -10.16 1.65
N ARG A 373 11.39 -11.43 1.68
CA ARG A 373 12.25 -12.62 1.61
C ARG A 373 12.17 -13.35 0.28
N THR A 374 11.00 -13.37 -0.36
CA THR A 374 10.76 -14.16 -1.59
C THR A 374 10.54 -13.31 -2.83
N GLY A 375 10.64 -11.98 -2.72
CA GLY A 375 10.48 -11.06 -3.84
C GLY A 375 9.07 -11.10 -4.37
N ARG A 376 8.90 -11.43 -5.65
CA ARG A 376 7.58 -11.50 -6.31
C ARG A 376 6.89 -12.86 -6.15
N ALA A 377 7.57 -13.86 -5.61
CA ALA A 377 6.96 -15.15 -5.28
C ALA A 377 6.22 -15.07 -3.92
N ILE A 378 5.11 -14.33 -3.90
CA ILE A 378 4.28 -14.14 -2.70
C ILE A 378 3.42 -15.38 -2.39
N SER A 379 3.09 -15.59 -1.12
CA SER A 379 2.26 -16.71 -0.67
C SER A 379 0.76 -16.40 -0.66
N TRP A 380 -0.06 -17.43 -0.48
CA TRP A 380 -1.50 -17.28 -0.24
C TRP A 380 -1.76 -16.47 1.03
N GLU A 381 -1.00 -16.76 2.08
CA GLU A 381 -1.08 -16.12 3.38
C GLU A 381 -0.70 -14.63 3.31
N ASP A 382 0.27 -14.26 2.46
CA ASP A 382 0.62 -12.86 2.21
C ASP A 382 -0.58 -12.08 1.65
N MET A 383 -1.22 -12.63 0.61
CA MET A 383 -2.40 -12.01 -0.02
C MET A 383 -3.60 -11.94 0.95
N GLU A 384 -3.85 -12.99 1.73
CA GLU A 384 -4.91 -12.98 2.74
C GLU A 384 -4.64 -11.97 3.86
N ALA A 385 -3.38 -11.82 4.30
CA ALA A 385 -2.99 -10.84 5.31
C ALA A 385 -3.22 -9.41 4.81
N ASP A 386 -2.81 -9.13 3.57
CA ASP A 386 -3.00 -7.83 2.93
C ASP A 386 -4.49 -7.44 2.89
N ILE A 387 -5.35 -8.31 2.34
CA ILE A 387 -6.77 -7.96 2.15
C ILE A 387 -7.50 -7.78 3.47
N ARG A 388 -7.22 -8.63 4.48
CA ARG A 388 -7.82 -8.51 5.81
C ARG A 388 -7.42 -7.18 6.45
N LEU A 389 -6.14 -6.80 6.35
CA LEU A 389 -5.64 -5.58 6.94
C LEU A 389 -6.20 -4.33 6.22
N MET A 390 -6.32 -4.37 4.89
CA MET A 390 -6.99 -3.31 4.11
C MET A 390 -8.43 -3.10 4.58
N LYS A 391 -9.23 -4.19 4.64
CA LYS A 391 -10.62 -4.12 5.09
C LYS A 391 -10.74 -3.63 6.53
N ALA A 392 -9.83 -4.04 7.42
CA ALA A 392 -9.79 -3.61 8.82
C ALA A 392 -9.47 -2.11 9.01
N HIS A 393 -8.87 -1.47 7.99
CA HIS A 393 -8.50 -0.06 7.98
C HIS A 393 -9.32 0.78 7.00
N ASN A 394 -10.57 0.35 6.75
CA ASN A 394 -11.57 1.07 5.95
C ASN A 394 -11.20 1.29 4.47
N ILE A 395 -10.19 0.59 3.95
CA ILE A 395 -9.87 0.57 2.53
C ILE A 395 -10.97 -0.22 1.80
N ASN A 396 -11.47 0.33 0.70
CA ASN A 396 -12.52 -0.29 -0.12
C ASN A 396 -12.08 -0.60 -1.55
N ALA A 397 -10.87 -0.20 -1.95
CA ALA A 397 -10.37 -0.40 -3.30
C ALA A 397 -8.85 -0.63 -3.35
N VAL A 398 -8.41 -1.31 -4.41
CA VAL A 398 -6.99 -1.55 -4.70
C VAL A 398 -6.72 -1.34 -6.19
N ARG A 399 -5.57 -0.74 -6.51
CA ARG A 399 -5.02 -0.70 -7.87
C ARG A 399 -3.83 -1.66 -7.95
N THR A 400 -3.80 -2.52 -8.96
CA THR A 400 -2.73 -3.52 -9.14
C THR A 400 -1.53 -2.88 -9.83
N SER A 401 -0.77 -2.07 -9.07
CA SER A 401 0.38 -1.33 -9.59
C SER A 401 1.53 -2.28 -9.95
N HIS A 402 2.02 -2.33 -11.20
CA HIS A 402 1.44 -1.79 -12.45
C HIS A 402 1.35 -2.90 -13.49
N TYR A 403 0.66 -3.97 -13.10
CA TYR A 403 0.56 -5.21 -13.83
C TYR A 403 -0.55 -6.10 -13.25
N PRO A 404 -1.01 -7.12 -13.99
CA PRO A 404 -2.00 -8.05 -13.48
C PRO A 404 -1.41 -8.90 -12.33
N ASN A 405 -2.06 -8.87 -11.17
CA ASN A 405 -1.67 -9.64 -10.00
C ASN A 405 -1.93 -11.14 -10.19
N HIS A 406 -1.54 -11.95 -9.21
CA HIS A 406 -1.84 -13.37 -9.17
C HIS A 406 -3.37 -13.60 -9.16
N PRO A 407 -3.94 -14.54 -9.95
CA PRO A 407 -5.40 -14.73 -10.07
C PRO A 407 -6.16 -14.85 -8.74
N TYR A 408 -5.55 -15.48 -7.73
CA TYR A 408 -6.13 -15.59 -6.39
C TYR A 408 -6.38 -14.25 -5.68
N TRP A 409 -5.62 -13.19 -6.02
CA TRP A 409 -5.88 -11.85 -5.49
C TRP A 409 -7.29 -11.35 -5.85
N TYR A 410 -7.73 -11.62 -7.08
CA TYR A 410 -9.06 -11.22 -7.55
C TYR A 410 -10.16 -12.08 -6.91
N ASP A 411 -9.90 -13.39 -6.70
CA ASP A 411 -10.80 -14.25 -5.91
C ASP A 411 -11.00 -13.72 -4.49
N LEU A 412 -9.92 -13.24 -3.85
CA LEU A 412 -9.97 -12.61 -2.53
C LEU A 412 -10.73 -11.27 -2.58
N CYS A 413 -10.48 -10.41 -3.57
CA CYS A 413 -11.20 -9.14 -3.73
C CYS A 413 -12.70 -9.35 -3.94
N ASP A 414 -13.10 -10.38 -4.68
CA ASP A 414 -14.49 -10.78 -4.85
C ASP A 414 -15.11 -11.24 -3.52
N GLU A 415 -14.40 -12.05 -2.73
CA GLU A 415 -14.87 -12.67 -1.50
C GLU A 415 -14.95 -11.70 -0.32
N TYR A 416 -13.90 -10.91 -0.10
CA TYR A 416 -13.80 -9.97 1.02
C TYR A 416 -14.41 -8.61 0.72
N GLY A 417 -14.65 -8.31 -0.56
CA GLY A 417 -15.21 -7.04 -1.01
C GLY A 417 -14.17 -5.91 -1.07
N LEU A 418 -13.40 -5.88 -2.15
CA LEU A 418 -12.62 -4.71 -2.58
C LEU A 418 -12.91 -4.39 -4.05
N TYR A 419 -13.01 -3.12 -4.39
CA TYR A 419 -13.06 -2.68 -5.78
C TYR A 419 -11.66 -2.70 -6.39
N VAL A 420 -11.53 -3.19 -7.61
CA VAL A 420 -10.23 -3.35 -8.27
C VAL A 420 -10.14 -2.47 -9.52
N ILE A 421 -9.02 -1.75 -9.64
CA ILE A 421 -8.49 -1.29 -10.92
C ILE A 421 -7.45 -2.32 -11.32
N ASP A 422 -7.76 -3.08 -12.37
CA ASP A 422 -6.85 -4.09 -12.92
C ASP A 422 -6.06 -3.48 -14.07
N GLU A 423 -4.75 -3.57 -14.01
CA GLU A 423 -3.85 -2.76 -14.83
C GLU A 423 -2.97 -3.61 -15.74
N THR A 424 -2.98 -3.26 -17.03
CA THR A 424 -2.15 -3.90 -18.05
C THR A 424 -0.67 -3.72 -17.68
N ASN A 425 0.14 -4.76 -17.82
CA ASN A 425 1.58 -4.70 -17.61
C ASN A 425 2.25 -3.87 -18.71
N LEU A 426 2.25 -2.55 -18.53
CA LEU A 426 2.77 -1.57 -19.49
C LEU A 426 3.25 -0.31 -18.76
N GLU A 427 4.57 -0.17 -18.66
CA GLU A 427 5.23 1.05 -18.19
C GLU A 427 6.52 1.31 -18.96
N THR A 428 6.70 2.53 -19.48
CA THR A 428 7.84 2.92 -20.33
C THR A 428 8.51 4.21 -19.81
N HIS A 429 8.51 4.40 -18.49
CA HIS A 429 8.83 5.65 -17.81
C HIS A 429 10.17 6.26 -18.26
N GLY A 430 11.22 5.45 -18.38
CA GLY A 430 12.55 5.92 -18.80
C GLY A 430 12.67 6.47 -20.22
N LEU A 431 11.61 6.47 -21.03
CA LEU A 431 11.60 6.96 -22.42
C LEU A 431 10.91 8.32 -22.61
N TRP A 432 10.39 8.93 -21.54
CA TRP A 432 9.81 10.28 -21.61
C TRP A 432 10.18 11.12 -20.38
N ARG A 433 9.69 12.36 -20.33
CA ARG A 433 9.93 13.28 -19.22
C ARG A 433 8.74 14.18 -18.96
N TYR A 434 8.53 14.55 -17.70
CA TYR A 434 7.53 15.54 -17.30
C TYR A 434 7.66 16.84 -18.12
N GLY A 435 6.54 17.30 -18.66
CA GLY A 435 6.46 18.50 -19.51
C GLY A 435 6.78 18.28 -21.00
N GLN A 436 7.10 17.05 -21.43
CA GLN A 436 7.24 16.68 -22.84
C GLN A 436 6.00 17.05 -23.67
N LYS A 437 6.22 17.51 -24.91
CA LYS A 437 5.17 18.08 -25.79
C LYS A 437 4.97 17.33 -27.10
N ALA A 438 5.74 16.27 -27.36
CA ALA A 438 5.66 15.46 -28.58
C ALA A 438 5.94 13.99 -28.22
N LEU A 439 5.56 13.06 -29.11
CA LEU A 439 5.79 11.63 -28.89
C LEU A 439 7.28 11.25 -28.86
N GLU A 440 8.16 11.92 -29.62
CA GLU A 440 9.61 11.64 -29.62
C GLU A 440 9.95 10.12 -29.72
N ASP A 441 10.83 9.63 -28.83
CA ASP A 441 11.26 8.23 -28.76
C ASP A 441 10.32 7.34 -27.91
N THR A 442 9.14 7.85 -27.50
CA THR A 442 8.19 7.08 -26.67
C THR A 442 7.72 5.82 -27.37
N ILE A 443 7.57 4.77 -26.55
CA ILE A 443 6.87 3.54 -26.88
C ILE A 443 5.79 3.31 -25.82
N PRO A 444 4.67 2.63 -26.13
CA PRO A 444 4.31 2.15 -27.46
C PRO A 444 3.94 3.31 -28.40
N GLY A 445 3.63 4.50 -27.88
CA GLY A 445 3.38 5.70 -28.67
C GLY A 445 2.38 5.49 -29.81
N SER A 446 2.73 6.01 -31.00
CA SER A 446 2.05 5.68 -32.26
C SER A 446 2.90 4.75 -33.15
N ARG A 447 3.68 3.85 -32.55
CA ARG A 447 4.61 2.97 -33.28
C ARG A 447 3.93 1.65 -33.68
N PRO A 448 3.80 1.34 -34.99
CA PRO A 448 3.10 0.14 -35.44
C PRO A 448 3.71 -1.17 -34.94
N GLU A 449 5.03 -1.24 -34.84
CA GLU A 449 5.78 -2.42 -34.42
C GLU A 449 5.45 -2.86 -32.97
N TRP A 450 4.97 -1.95 -32.13
CA TRP A 450 4.54 -2.25 -30.74
C TRP A 450 3.04 -2.53 -30.59
N THR A 451 2.24 -2.32 -31.65
CA THR A 451 0.77 -2.38 -31.55
C THR A 451 0.28 -3.76 -31.11
N ALA A 452 0.81 -4.82 -31.73
CA ALA A 452 0.37 -6.18 -31.43
C ALA A 452 0.75 -6.61 -30.00
N ASN A 453 1.95 -6.23 -29.54
CA ASN A 453 2.46 -6.54 -28.20
C ASN A 453 1.59 -5.91 -27.10
N VAL A 454 1.27 -4.62 -27.20
CA VAL A 454 0.44 -3.96 -26.16
C VAL A 454 -1.03 -4.38 -26.19
N LEU A 455 -1.57 -4.71 -27.37
CA LEU A 455 -2.90 -5.30 -27.47
C LEU A 455 -2.93 -6.71 -26.88
N ASP A 456 -1.86 -7.48 -27.05
CA ASP A 456 -1.72 -8.81 -26.45
C ASP A 456 -1.67 -8.74 -24.92
N ARG A 457 -0.89 -7.82 -24.34
CA ARG A 457 -0.85 -7.58 -22.89
C ARG A 457 -2.24 -7.22 -22.34
N ALA A 458 -2.95 -6.30 -23.01
CA ALA A 458 -4.32 -5.92 -22.65
C ALA A 458 -5.30 -7.11 -22.75
N LYS A 459 -5.22 -7.86 -23.85
CA LYS A 459 -6.04 -9.05 -24.10
C LYS A 459 -5.78 -10.16 -23.08
N SER A 460 -4.52 -10.42 -22.76
CA SER A 460 -4.13 -11.48 -21.83
C SER A 460 -4.62 -11.21 -20.41
N MET A 461 -4.55 -9.95 -19.94
CA MET A 461 -5.19 -9.53 -18.69
C MET A 461 -6.72 -9.67 -18.79
N TYR A 462 -7.33 -9.05 -19.79
CA TYR A 462 -8.78 -9.04 -19.96
C TYR A 462 -9.38 -10.45 -19.96
N GLU A 463 -8.86 -11.31 -20.83
CA GLU A 463 -9.43 -12.63 -21.03
C GLU A 463 -9.33 -13.47 -19.76
N ARG A 464 -8.23 -13.34 -19.01
CA ARG A 464 -8.01 -14.03 -17.73
C ARG A 464 -9.04 -13.62 -16.67
N ASP A 465 -9.33 -12.31 -16.58
CA ASP A 465 -9.97 -11.71 -15.39
C ASP A 465 -11.40 -11.17 -15.62
N LYS A 466 -11.89 -11.17 -16.86
CA LYS A 466 -13.19 -10.59 -17.29
C LYS A 466 -14.42 -10.93 -16.44
N ASN A 467 -14.39 -12.05 -15.71
CA ASN A 467 -15.52 -12.55 -14.92
C ASN A 467 -15.52 -12.08 -13.45
N HIS A 468 -14.47 -11.42 -12.96
CA HIS A 468 -14.40 -10.98 -11.56
C HIS A 468 -15.31 -9.77 -11.29
N PRO A 469 -16.33 -9.86 -10.41
CA PRO A 469 -17.20 -8.73 -10.08
C PRO A 469 -16.47 -7.55 -9.41
N SER A 470 -15.36 -7.82 -8.71
CA SER A 470 -14.53 -6.82 -8.04
C SER A 470 -13.88 -5.81 -8.97
N ILE A 471 -13.55 -6.22 -10.19
CA ILE A 471 -12.93 -5.34 -11.18
C ILE A 471 -13.99 -4.36 -11.69
N LEU A 472 -13.74 -3.07 -11.47
CA LEU A 472 -14.61 -1.97 -11.91
C LEU A 472 -13.99 -1.19 -13.07
N LEU A 473 -12.66 -1.10 -13.12
CA LEU A 473 -11.93 -0.41 -14.17
C LEU A 473 -10.82 -1.28 -14.76
N TRP A 474 -10.67 -1.20 -16.08
CA TRP A 474 -9.49 -1.67 -16.80
C TRP A 474 -8.52 -0.50 -16.96
N SER A 475 -7.26 -0.68 -16.59
CA SER A 475 -6.24 0.31 -16.86
C SER A 475 -5.30 -0.09 -17.99
N LEU A 476 -5.01 0.87 -18.87
CA LEU A 476 -4.16 0.66 -20.04
C LEU A 476 -2.67 0.49 -19.69
N GLY A 477 -2.25 0.89 -18.50
CA GLY A 477 -0.85 0.91 -18.07
C GLY A 477 -0.54 2.15 -17.22
N ASN A 478 0.74 2.33 -16.92
CA ASN A 478 1.24 3.42 -16.07
C ASN A 478 2.32 4.23 -16.80
N GLU A 479 2.41 5.53 -16.53
CA GLU A 479 3.50 6.44 -16.92
C GLU A 479 4.17 6.12 -18.27
N SER A 480 3.37 5.93 -19.32
CA SER A 480 3.81 5.54 -20.67
C SER A 480 3.47 6.61 -21.72
N PHE A 481 3.35 7.86 -21.26
CA PHE A 481 2.98 9.04 -22.04
C PHE A 481 1.62 8.87 -22.76
N GLY A 482 1.59 8.76 -24.09
CA GLY A 482 0.35 8.58 -24.85
C GLY A 482 0.61 8.25 -26.32
N GLY A 483 -0.44 8.26 -27.16
CA GLY A 483 -0.35 7.98 -28.60
C GLY A 483 -1.46 7.04 -29.10
N ASP A 484 -1.42 6.70 -30.39
CA ASP A 484 -2.51 5.96 -31.05
C ASP A 484 -2.69 4.53 -30.51
N ASN A 485 -1.62 3.92 -29.98
CA ASN A 485 -1.72 2.56 -29.45
C ASN A 485 -2.60 2.50 -28.19
N PHE A 486 -2.66 3.57 -27.38
CA PHE A 486 -3.58 3.65 -26.23
C PHE A 486 -5.03 3.80 -26.68
N LEU A 487 -5.30 4.50 -27.77
CA LEU A 487 -6.64 4.59 -28.36
C LEU A 487 -7.12 3.21 -28.83
N LYS A 488 -6.24 2.43 -29.47
CA LYS A 488 -6.56 1.05 -29.89
C LYS A 488 -6.82 0.12 -28.71
N MET A 489 -6.05 0.25 -27.62
CA MET A 489 -6.28 -0.53 -26.40
C MET A 489 -7.60 -0.16 -25.74
N HIS A 490 -7.94 1.13 -25.67
CA HIS A 490 -9.25 1.61 -25.19
C HIS A 490 -10.39 1.06 -26.04
N GLU A 491 -10.29 1.14 -27.37
CA GLU A 491 -11.27 0.58 -28.31
C GLU A 491 -11.45 -0.92 -28.11
N TYR A 492 -10.37 -1.66 -27.87
CA TYR A 492 -10.41 -3.10 -27.56
C TYR A 492 -11.20 -3.38 -26.28
N PHE A 493 -10.92 -2.69 -25.17
CA PHE A 493 -11.66 -2.89 -23.92
C PHE A 493 -13.13 -2.54 -24.06
N HIS A 494 -13.49 -1.48 -24.79
CA HIS A 494 -14.90 -1.14 -25.03
C HIS A 494 -15.61 -2.13 -25.95
N SER A 495 -14.93 -2.67 -26.96
CA SER A 495 -15.55 -3.67 -27.84
C SER A 495 -15.79 -4.99 -27.11
N GLU A 496 -14.86 -5.37 -26.24
CA GLU A 496 -14.99 -6.59 -25.47
C GLU A 496 -15.90 -6.42 -24.24
N ASP A 497 -15.76 -5.38 -23.45
CA ASP A 497 -16.44 -5.24 -22.16
C ASP A 497 -17.15 -3.90 -21.96
N PRO A 498 -18.45 -3.81 -22.30
CA PRO A 498 -19.24 -2.61 -22.05
C PRO A 498 -19.66 -2.44 -20.57
N THR A 499 -19.27 -3.36 -19.67
CA THR A 499 -19.75 -3.39 -18.26
C THR A 499 -18.77 -2.75 -17.27
N ARG A 500 -17.65 -2.23 -17.75
CA ARG A 500 -16.57 -1.60 -16.99
C ARG A 500 -16.07 -0.35 -17.72
N LEU A 501 -15.36 0.50 -16.98
CA LEU A 501 -14.77 1.72 -17.54
C LEU A 501 -13.27 1.53 -17.77
N VAL A 502 -12.70 2.31 -18.69
CA VAL A 502 -11.28 2.33 -19.02
C VAL A 502 -10.60 3.54 -18.39
N HIS A 503 -9.44 3.29 -17.78
CA HIS A 503 -8.62 4.27 -17.06
C HIS A 503 -7.20 4.35 -17.66
N TYR A 504 -6.73 5.57 -17.94
CA TYR A 504 -5.32 5.80 -18.23
C TYR A 504 -4.90 7.22 -17.84
N GLU A 505 -3.91 7.33 -16.95
CA GLU A 505 -3.40 8.62 -16.45
C GLU A 505 -2.66 9.41 -17.54
N GLY A 506 -1.87 8.72 -18.37
CA GLY A 506 -0.93 9.37 -19.30
C GLY A 506 -1.57 10.32 -20.32
N VAL A 507 -2.91 10.25 -20.49
CA VAL A 507 -3.70 11.25 -21.22
C VAL A 507 -3.53 12.67 -20.68
N VAL A 508 -3.16 12.83 -19.40
CA VAL A 508 -2.82 14.12 -18.78
C VAL A 508 -1.60 14.76 -19.43
N HIS A 509 -0.62 13.92 -19.78
CA HIS A 509 0.64 14.32 -20.41
C HIS A 509 0.50 14.44 -21.93
N TRP A 510 -0.38 13.65 -22.56
CA TRP A 510 -0.65 13.68 -24.00
C TRP A 510 -2.14 13.81 -24.31
N ARG A 511 -2.64 15.05 -24.28
CA ARG A 511 -4.07 15.37 -24.47
C ARG A 511 -4.63 15.02 -25.84
N GLU A 512 -3.81 14.83 -26.88
CA GLU A 512 -4.30 14.31 -28.17
C GLU A 512 -4.88 12.89 -28.05
N SER A 513 -4.50 12.14 -27.02
CA SER A 513 -5.07 10.82 -26.68
C SER A 513 -6.10 10.85 -25.55
N GLU A 514 -6.74 12.00 -25.25
CA GLU A 514 -7.75 12.14 -24.17
C GLU A 514 -8.88 11.10 -24.22
N ALA A 515 -9.21 10.59 -25.41
CA ALA A 515 -10.23 9.57 -25.61
C ALA A 515 -9.84 8.18 -25.08
N ALA A 516 -8.55 7.92 -24.77
CA ALA A 516 -8.07 6.64 -24.25
C ALA A 516 -8.44 6.38 -22.77
N SER A 517 -9.23 7.26 -22.14
CA SER A 517 -9.69 7.10 -20.76
C SER A 517 -11.13 7.63 -20.63
N ASP A 518 -12.00 6.90 -19.93
CA ASP A 518 -13.39 7.30 -19.70
C ASP A 518 -13.52 8.30 -18.55
N ILE A 519 -12.50 8.35 -17.68
CA ILE A 519 -12.41 9.25 -16.54
C ILE A 519 -11.17 10.13 -16.64
N GLU A 520 -11.13 11.24 -15.88
CA GLU A 520 -9.88 11.94 -15.64
C GLU A 520 -9.15 11.20 -14.50
N SER A 521 -7.85 11.00 -14.66
CA SER A 521 -7.00 10.45 -13.62
C SER A 521 -5.72 11.24 -13.55
N GLN A 522 -5.27 11.56 -12.34
CA GLN A 522 -4.07 12.38 -12.11
C GLN A 522 -3.27 11.79 -10.95
N MET A 523 -1.94 11.88 -11.02
CA MET A 523 -1.05 11.51 -9.93
C MET A 523 -0.65 12.76 -9.12
N TYR A 524 -0.60 12.62 -7.79
CA TYR A 524 -0.01 13.58 -6.84
C TYR A 524 -0.50 15.04 -6.97
N THR A 525 -1.74 15.23 -7.46
CA THR A 525 -2.32 16.56 -7.60
C THR A 525 -2.67 17.12 -6.22
N ARG A 526 -2.16 18.31 -5.90
CA ARG A 526 -2.36 18.92 -4.57
C ARG A 526 -3.81 19.33 -4.31
N PRO A 527 -4.25 19.45 -3.04
CA PRO A 527 -5.63 19.81 -2.71
C PRO A 527 -6.11 21.12 -3.35
N ASP A 528 -5.26 22.15 -3.43
CA ASP A 528 -5.61 23.44 -4.04
C ASP A 528 -5.87 23.33 -5.55
N GLN A 529 -5.05 22.55 -6.25
CA GLN A 529 -5.19 22.27 -7.67
C GLN A 529 -6.41 21.38 -7.96
N LEU A 530 -6.67 20.41 -7.08
CA LEU A 530 -7.83 19.53 -7.18
C LEU A 530 -9.14 20.30 -6.98
N GLU A 531 -9.20 21.20 -6.00
CA GLU A 531 -10.34 22.09 -5.81
C GLU A 531 -10.52 23.01 -7.02
N TRP A 532 -9.42 23.54 -7.58
CA TRP A 532 -9.48 24.32 -8.81
C TRP A 532 -10.06 23.51 -9.96
N PHE A 533 -9.63 22.26 -10.16
CA PHE A 533 -10.17 21.36 -11.19
C PHE A 533 -11.68 21.16 -11.00
N ALA A 534 -12.12 20.81 -9.80
CA ALA A 534 -13.53 20.56 -9.48
C ALA A 534 -14.45 21.76 -9.78
N ARG A 535 -13.92 22.99 -9.73
CA ARG A 535 -14.66 24.23 -10.00
C ARG A 535 -14.70 24.63 -11.47
N HIS A 536 -13.72 24.22 -12.28
CA HIS A 536 -13.52 24.76 -13.63
C HIS A 536 -13.59 23.72 -14.75
N ASN A 537 -13.41 22.43 -14.47
CA ASN A 537 -13.39 21.37 -15.47
C ASN A 537 -14.19 20.16 -15.01
N THR A 538 -15.40 19.97 -15.57
CA THR A 538 -16.38 18.98 -15.09
C THR A 538 -16.82 17.97 -16.15
N ARG A 539 -16.00 17.70 -17.16
CA ARG A 539 -16.39 16.80 -18.27
C ARG A 539 -16.42 15.32 -17.89
N LYS A 540 -15.47 14.89 -17.06
CA LYS A 540 -15.30 13.52 -16.59
C LYS A 540 -15.16 13.53 -15.06
N PRO A 541 -15.65 12.51 -14.33
CA PRO A 541 -15.28 12.35 -12.93
C PRO A 541 -13.78 12.12 -12.83
N ILE A 542 -13.20 12.50 -11.69
CA ILE A 542 -11.77 12.39 -11.43
C ILE A 542 -11.51 11.47 -10.25
N ILE A 543 -10.48 10.65 -10.41
CA ILE A 543 -9.79 9.95 -9.32
C ILE A 543 -8.33 10.37 -9.30
N LEU A 544 -7.71 10.25 -8.13
CA LEU A 544 -6.25 10.28 -8.05
C LEU A 544 -5.75 8.84 -8.09
N CYS A 545 -5.21 8.38 -9.22
CA CYS A 545 -4.66 7.02 -9.31
C CYS A 545 -3.46 6.83 -8.37
N GLU A 546 -2.78 7.91 -8.00
CA GLU A 546 -1.78 7.96 -6.93
C GLU A 546 -1.90 9.30 -6.19
N TYR A 547 -1.94 9.27 -4.86
CA TYR A 547 -1.87 10.46 -4.02
C TYR A 547 -1.33 10.11 -2.63
N SER A 548 -1.00 11.13 -1.83
CA SER A 548 -0.50 10.95 -0.47
C SER A 548 0.67 9.96 -0.40
N HIS A 549 1.77 10.27 -1.11
CA HIS A 549 2.97 9.44 -1.19
C HIS A 549 3.51 9.09 0.20
N ALA A 550 3.50 7.81 0.56
CA ALA A 550 3.69 7.33 1.92
C ALA A 550 5.14 6.97 2.24
N MET A 551 6.12 7.44 1.47
CA MET A 551 7.55 7.21 1.73
C MET A 551 7.99 7.68 3.11
N GLY A 552 8.59 6.76 3.89
CA GLY A 552 9.08 7.07 5.22
C GLY A 552 7.98 7.58 6.17
N ASN A 553 8.25 8.67 6.88
CA ASN A 553 7.32 9.33 7.80
C ASN A 553 6.53 10.41 7.04
N SER A 554 5.34 10.05 6.55
CA SER A 554 4.57 10.83 5.56
C SER A 554 3.06 10.78 5.83
N CYS A 555 2.20 10.92 4.81
CA CYS A 555 0.74 10.98 4.86
C CYS A 555 0.17 12.14 5.71
N GLY A 556 0.91 13.23 5.83
CA GLY A 556 0.42 14.50 6.36
C GLY A 556 -0.57 15.16 5.41
N GLY A 557 -1.58 15.84 5.97
CA GLY A 557 -2.56 16.59 5.19
C GLY A 557 -3.65 15.76 4.51
N LEU A 558 -3.68 14.43 4.74
CA LEU A 558 -4.64 13.51 4.11
C LEU A 558 -6.11 13.96 4.27
N HIS A 559 -6.47 14.52 5.42
CA HIS A 559 -7.81 15.05 5.69
C HIS A 559 -8.24 16.15 4.71
N LYS A 560 -7.32 16.99 4.21
CA LYS A 560 -7.61 18.06 3.24
C LYS A 560 -8.17 17.49 1.93
N TYR A 561 -7.67 16.33 1.49
CA TYR A 561 -8.23 15.63 0.32
C TYR A 561 -9.65 15.11 0.57
N TRP A 562 -9.88 14.50 1.73
CA TRP A 562 -11.18 13.92 2.09
C TRP A 562 -12.27 14.98 2.23
N GLU A 563 -11.94 16.14 2.80
CA GLU A 563 -12.85 17.28 2.81
C GLU A 563 -13.29 17.71 1.41
N LEU A 564 -12.40 17.61 0.40
CA LEU A 564 -12.74 17.89 -0.99
C LEU A 564 -13.59 16.78 -1.63
N PHE A 565 -13.26 15.51 -1.39
CA PHE A 565 -14.02 14.36 -1.89
C PHE A 565 -15.48 14.34 -1.37
N ASP A 566 -15.69 14.81 -0.15
CA ASP A 566 -17.03 14.99 0.43
C ASP A 566 -17.76 16.20 -0.15
N LYS A 567 -17.03 17.29 -0.43
CA LYS A 567 -17.59 18.57 -0.88
C LYS A 567 -18.00 18.56 -2.36
N TYR A 568 -17.22 17.89 -3.23
CA TYR A 568 -17.39 17.95 -4.67
C TYR A 568 -17.72 16.57 -5.26
N PRO A 569 -18.96 16.35 -5.76
CA PRO A 569 -19.38 15.04 -6.27
C PRO A 569 -18.50 14.45 -7.38
N ILE A 570 -17.93 15.31 -8.24
CA ILE A 570 -17.09 14.92 -9.37
C ILE A 570 -15.74 14.32 -8.94
N LEU A 571 -15.28 14.64 -7.71
CA LEU A 571 -14.09 14.05 -7.12
C LEU A 571 -14.51 12.72 -6.47
N GLN A 572 -14.06 11.58 -7.00
CA GLN A 572 -14.51 10.26 -6.55
C GLN A 572 -13.42 9.47 -5.83
N GLY A 573 -12.52 10.15 -5.15
CA GLY A 573 -11.50 9.55 -4.29
C GLY A 573 -10.15 9.34 -4.97
N GLY A 574 -9.37 8.41 -4.45
CA GLY A 574 -8.04 8.11 -4.97
C GLY A 574 -7.38 6.91 -4.30
N PHE A 575 -6.15 6.62 -4.71
CA PHE A 575 -5.37 5.46 -4.27
C PHE A 575 -4.04 5.91 -3.67
N ILE A 576 -3.82 5.63 -2.39
CA ILE A 576 -2.58 5.98 -1.69
C ILE A 576 -1.40 5.23 -2.34
N TRP A 577 -0.26 5.90 -2.52
CA TRP A 577 1.00 5.26 -2.94
C TRP A 577 1.93 5.06 -1.74
N ASP A 578 2.18 3.85 -1.24
CA ASP A 578 1.56 2.57 -1.62
C ASP A 578 1.32 1.67 -0.38
N TRP A 579 1.00 0.39 -0.60
CA TRP A 579 0.60 -0.51 0.48
C TRP A 579 1.77 -0.96 1.37
N ILE A 580 2.90 -1.36 0.78
CA ILE A 580 3.99 -2.04 1.49
C ILE A 580 5.36 -1.63 0.98
N ASP A 581 6.30 -1.38 1.89
CA ASP A 581 7.68 -1.07 1.52
C ASP A 581 8.28 -2.22 0.69
N GLN A 582 8.82 -1.88 -0.47
CA GLN A 582 9.56 -2.83 -1.31
C GLN A 582 11.01 -2.91 -0.83
N SER A 583 11.27 -3.47 0.36
CA SER A 583 12.63 -3.72 0.86
C SER A 583 12.91 -5.22 1.02
N LEU A 584 14.11 -5.64 0.61
CA LEU A 584 14.54 -7.03 0.70
C LEU A 584 15.29 -7.25 2.01
N ILE A 585 15.15 -8.42 2.63
CA ILE A 585 15.98 -8.77 3.80
C ILE A 585 17.37 -9.15 3.33
N ALA A 586 18.36 -8.40 3.82
CA ALA A 586 19.78 -8.69 3.67
C ALA A 586 20.43 -8.93 5.03
N LYS A 587 21.69 -9.39 5.02
CA LYS A 587 22.48 -9.64 6.22
C LYS A 587 23.81 -8.93 6.14
N THR A 588 24.21 -8.30 7.24
CA THR A 588 25.56 -7.79 7.47
C THR A 588 26.57 -8.94 7.61
N GLU A 589 27.87 -8.62 7.61
CA GLU A 589 28.94 -9.61 7.82
C GLU A 589 28.82 -10.37 9.15
N ASP A 590 28.26 -9.75 10.19
CA ASP A 590 28.04 -10.36 11.51
C ASP A 590 26.70 -11.11 11.63
N GLY A 591 25.88 -11.13 10.57
CA GLY A 591 24.63 -11.87 10.48
C GLY A 591 23.39 -11.11 10.94
N THR A 592 23.49 -9.83 11.26
CA THR A 592 22.35 -8.96 11.57
C THR A 592 21.46 -8.77 10.33
N GLU A 593 20.18 -9.12 10.44
CA GLU A 593 19.21 -8.87 9.37
C GLU A 593 18.81 -7.40 9.32
N TYR A 594 18.67 -6.86 8.11
CA TYR A 594 18.16 -5.51 7.88
C TYR A 594 17.34 -5.45 6.59
N PHE A 595 16.50 -4.43 6.48
CA PHE A 595 15.77 -4.09 5.27
C PHE A 595 16.68 -3.31 4.32
N ALA A 596 17.05 -3.96 3.22
CA ALA A 596 17.88 -3.42 2.16
C ALA A 596 17.04 -2.72 1.09
N TYR A 597 17.61 -1.66 0.51
CA TYR A 597 17.06 -0.89 -0.59
C TYR A 597 18.11 -0.73 -1.71
N GLY A 598 17.80 0.06 -2.75
CA GLY A 598 18.69 0.22 -3.90
C GLY A 598 20.11 0.65 -3.53
N GLY A 599 21.10 -0.08 -4.03
CA GLY A 599 22.53 0.12 -3.81
C GLY A 599 23.14 -0.85 -2.79
N ASP A 600 22.34 -1.51 -1.97
CA ASP A 600 22.83 -2.44 -0.93
C ASP A 600 23.37 -3.77 -1.50
N PHE A 601 23.10 -4.08 -2.76
CA PHE A 601 23.61 -5.27 -3.45
C PHE A 601 24.80 -4.94 -4.38
N GLY A 602 25.32 -3.70 -4.32
CA GLY A 602 26.44 -3.22 -5.13
C GLY A 602 26.06 -2.95 -6.60
N GLU A 603 24.77 -2.83 -6.88
CA GLU A 603 24.22 -2.60 -8.21
C GLU A 603 24.24 -1.12 -8.63
N GLU A 604 24.42 -0.90 -9.94
CA GLU A 604 24.40 0.42 -10.56
C GLU A 604 23.78 0.32 -11.97
N PRO A 605 22.83 1.20 -12.36
CA PRO A 605 22.21 2.27 -11.54
C PRO A 605 21.35 1.73 -10.38
N ASN A 606 21.10 2.59 -9.38
CA ASN A 606 20.09 2.40 -8.35
C ASN A 606 19.37 3.71 -7.97
N SER A 607 18.20 3.60 -7.33
CA SER A 607 17.39 4.74 -6.85
C SER A 607 17.23 4.79 -5.33
N GLY A 608 18.18 4.23 -4.57
CA GLY A 608 18.21 4.33 -3.10
C GLY A 608 16.96 3.79 -2.40
N ASN A 609 16.51 4.48 -1.35
CA ASN A 609 15.35 4.09 -0.54
C ASN A 609 13.98 4.49 -1.14
N PHE A 610 13.93 4.93 -2.39
CA PHE A 610 12.69 5.31 -3.06
C PHE A 610 11.72 4.13 -3.25
N CYS A 611 12.15 2.90 -2.98
CA CYS A 611 11.31 1.69 -3.00
C CYS A 611 10.47 1.54 -1.71
N GLY A 612 10.76 2.32 -0.67
CA GLY A 612 10.11 2.27 0.64
C GLY A 612 8.97 3.26 0.78
N ASN A 613 7.86 2.98 0.08
CA ASN A 613 6.71 3.88 -0.04
C ASN A 613 5.47 3.42 0.72
N GLY A 614 5.58 2.41 1.58
CA GLY A 614 4.45 1.66 2.10
C GLY A 614 3.75 2.29 3.30
N LEU A 615 2.43 2.10 3.39
CA LEU A 615 1.67 2.21 4.64
C LEU A 615 2.10 1.14 5.66
N LEU A 616 2.71 0.05 5.21
CA LEU A 616 3.32 -1.00 6.00
C LEU A 616 4.82 -1.08 5.75
N PHE A 617 5.56 -1.53 6.75
CA PHE A 617 6.92 -2.03 6.53
C PHE A 617 6.89 -3.33 5.72
N ALA A 618 8.03 -3.73 5.17
CA ALA A 618 8.11 -4.84 4.22
C ALA A 618 7.74 -6.22 4.79
N ASP A 619 7.75 -6.37 6.11
CA ASP A 619 7.27 -7.54 6.85
C ASP A 619 5.77 -7.47 7.24
N ARG A 620 5.03 -6.50 6.68
CA ARG A 620 3.62 -6.19 6.96
C ARG A 620 3.37 -5.62 8.36
N SER A 621 4.41 -5.29 9.12
CA SER A 621 4.21 -4.55 10.37
C SER A 621 3.68 -3.14 10.07
N ILE A 622 2.74 -2.69 10.91
CA ILE A 622 1.98 -1.48 10.65
C ILE A 622 2.80 -0.23 10.96
N THR A 623 2.71 0.78 10.09
CA THR A 623 3.22 2.11 10.40
C THR A 623 2.13 2.97 11.07
N PRO A 624 2.51 4.02 11.82
CA PRO A 624 1.55 4.97 12.39
C PRO A 624 0.66 5.66 11.34
N LYS A 625 1.12 5.77 10.09
CA LYS A 625 0.37 6.38 8.97
C LYS A 625 -0.97 5.70 8.74
N LEU A 626 -1.03 4.38 8.90
CA LEU A 626 -2.22 3.58 8.62
C LEU A 626 -3.41 3.93 9.53
N TYR A 627 -3.16 4.41 10.75
CA TYR A 627 -4.23 4.88 11.65
C TYR A 627 -4.87 6.18 11.17
N GLU A 628 -4.09 7.09 10.58
CA GLU A 628 -4.63 8.30 9.95
C GLU A 628 -5.49 7.93 8.74
N VAL A 629 -5.01 7.00 7.90
CA VAL A 629 -5.77 6.47 6.75
C VAL A 629 -7.10 5.90 7.22
N LYS A 630 -7.09 5.00 8.22
CA LYS A 630 -8.31 4.40 8.78
C LYS A 630 -9.32 5.45 9.23
N ARG A 631 -8.84 6.52 9.88
CA ARG A 631 -9.68 7.62 10.37
C ARG A 631 -10.27 8.46 9.24
N CYS A 632 -9.47 8.80 8.22
CA CYS A 632 -9.94 9.54 7.06
C CYS A 632 -10.90 8.70 6.20
N TYR A 633 -10.71 7.38 6.17
CA TYR A 633 -11.47 6.46 5.33
C TYR A 633 -12.75 5.93 6.01
N GLN A 634 -13.02 6.26 7.28
CA GLN A 634 -14.21 5.75 7.96
C GLN A 634 -15.51 6.17 7.27
N ASN A 635 -16.55 5.33 7.33
CA ASN A 635 -17.86 5.57 6.68
C ASN A 635 -18.91 6.10 7.66
N ILE A 636 -18.48 6.71 8.76
CA ILE A 636 -19.35 7.16 9.85
C ILE A 636 -18.92 8.55 10.28
N LYS A 637 -19.89 9.46 10.35
CA LYS A 637 -19.67 10.81 10.87
C LYS A 637 -20.42 11.00 12.18
N PHE A 638 -19.68 11.38 13.21
CA PHE A 638 -20.24 11.74 14.50
C PHE A 638 -20.34 13.26 14.61
N SER A 639 -21.37 13.77 15.28
CA SER A 639 -21.50 15.21 15.54
C SER A 639 -22.23 15.47 16.85
N ALA A 640 -21.77 16.45 17.62
CA ALA A 640 -22.50 16.93 18.79
C ALA A 640 -23.66 17.83 18.34
N LYS A 641 -24.91 17.47 18.67
CA LYS A 641 -26.08 18.34 18.40
C LYS A 641 -26.32 19.29 19.57
N ASP A 642 -26.33 18.74 20.78
CA ASP A 642 -26.49 19.49 22.03
C ASP A 642 -25.85 18.68 23.17
N TRP A 643 -24.62 19.04 23.54
CA TRP A 643 -23.86 18.34 24.57
C TRP A 643 -24.46 18.50 25.97
N HIS A 644 -25.19 19.60 26.24
CA HIS A 644 -25.88 19.78 27.53
C HIS A 644 -27.03 18.79 27.69
N LYS A 645 -27.69 18.44 26.57
CA LYS A 645 -28.74 17.41 26.53
C LYS A 645 -28.20 16.01 26.22
N GLN A 646 -26.88 15.88 26.12
CA GLN A 646 -26.18 14.63 25.80
C GLN A 646 -26.66 14.03 24.47
N THR A 647 -26.97 14.90 23.51
CA THR A 647 -27.54 14.51 22.21
C THR A 647 -26.49 14.63 21.12
N PHE A 648 -26.23 13.51 20.46
CA PHE A 648 -25.26 13.37 19.38
C PHE A 648 -25.94 12.76 18.15
N SER A 649 -25.32 12.91 16.98
CA SER A 649 -25.73 12.19 15.78
C SER A 649 -24.66 11.28 15.24
N VAL A 650 -25.12 10.18 14.65
CA VAL A 650 -24.31 9.19 13.93
C VAL A 650 -24.89 9.11 12.52
N LYS A 651 -24.15 9.65 11.54
CA LYS A 651 -24.53 9.61 10.13
C LYS A 651 -23.88 8.39 9.47
N ASN A 652 -24.70 7.59 8.80
CA ASN A 652 -24.26 6.44 8.03
C ASN A 652 -23.85 6.89 6.61
N GLU A 653 -22.56 6.80 6.29
CA GLU A 653 -22.04 7.14 4.95
C GLU A 653 -21.72 5.90 4.10
N HIS A 654 -22.07 4.71 4.58
CA HIS A 654 -22.13 3.51 3.75
C HIS A 654 -23.16 3.66 2.62
N LEU A 655 -22.93 2.94 1.53
CA LEU A 655 -23.79 2.97 0.33
C LEU A 655 -24.88 1.89 0.33
N PHE A 656 -24.61 0.75 0.96
CA PHE A 656 -25.42 -0.47 0.84
C PHE A 656 -25.76 -1.12 2.19
N ILE A 657 -24.98 -0.89 3.26
CA ILE A 657 -25.23 -1.48 4.58
C ILE A 657 -25.75 -0.49 5.64
N GLY A 658 -26.66 -0.96 6.51
CA GLY A 658 -27.21 -0.20 7.65
C GLY A 658 -26.39 -0.35 8.93
N LEU A 659 -26.61 0.54 9.90
CA LEU A 659 -25.82 0.56 11.15
C LEU A 659 -26.18 -0.55 12.17
N SER A 660 -27.27 -1.29 11.95
CA SER A 660 -27.68 -2.40 12.83
C SER A 660 -26.68 -3.56 12.91
N ARG A 661 -25.68 -3.60 12.00
CA ARG A 661 -24.52 -4.51 12.01
C ARG A 661 -23.48 -4.15 13.09
N TYR A 662 -23.61 -2.98 13.71
CA TYR A 662 -22.63 -2.45 14.65
C TYR A 662 -23.24 -2.16 16.03
N VAL A 663 -22.36 -1.90 17.00
CA VAL A 663 -22.70 -1.40 18.33
C VAL A 663 -22.01 -0.05 18.52
N LEU A 664 -22.75 0.93 19.05
CA LEU A 664 -22.17 2.21 19.45
C LEU A 664 -21.62 2.09 20.87
N TRP A 665 -20.31 2.08 21.00
CA TRP A 665 -19.60 2.15 22.26
C TRP A 665 -19.26 3.60 22.61
N TRP A 666 -19.34 3.96 23.88
CA TRP A 666 -18.94 5.28 24.35
C TRP A 666 -18.12 5.19 25.63
N GLU A 667 -17.20 6.14 25.79
CA GLU A 667 -16.35 6.26 26.98
C GLU A 667 -16.12 7.73 27.32
N LEU A 668 -16.28 8.08 28.58
CA LEU A 668 -15.98 9.39 29.13
C LEU A 668 -14.66 9.31 29.92
N LEU A 669 -13.72 10.15 29.54
CA LEU A 669 -12.43 10.33 30.19
C LEU A 669 -12.43 11.61 31.04
N ALA A 670 -11.78 11.59 32.20
CA ALA A 670 -11.42 12.76 32.98
C ALA A 670 -9.89 12.86 33.06
N ASN A 671 -9.31 13.93 32.53
CA ASN A 671 -7.85 14.10 32.42
C ASN A 671 -7.14 12.88 31.79
N GLY A 672 -7.78 12.27 30.80
CA GLY A 672 -7.28 11.10 30.08
C GLY A 672 -7.54 9.74 30.73
N GLU A 673 -8.11 9.69 31.93
CA GLU A 673 -8.45 8.45 32.64
C GLU A 673 -9.93 8.08 32.42
N PRO A 674 -10.27 6.83 32.09
CA PRO A 674 -11.65 6.41 31.86
C PRO A 674 -12.46 6.39 33.17
N ILE A 675 -13.56 7.14 33.19
CA ILE A 675 -14.46 7.23 34.36
C ILE A 675 -15.80 6.54 34.14
N GLN A 676 -16.32 6.54 32.91
CA GLN A 676 -17.58 5.92 32.54
C GLN A 676 -17.50 5.35 31.13
N ARG A 677 -18.25 4.28 30.88
CA ARG A 677 -18.39 3.67 29.56
C ARG A 677 -19.75 3.00 29.42
N GLY A 678 -20.18 2.80 28.19
CA GLY A 678 -21.40 2.05 27.91
C GLY A 678 -21.55 1.72 26.43
N GLU A 679 -22.62 1.00 26.14
CA GLU A 679 -22.95 0.55 24.79
C GLU A 679 -24.41 0.88 24.49
N LEU A 680 -24.67 1.26 23.25
CA LEU A 680 -25.97 1.60 22.73
C LEU A 680 -26.19 0.90 21.39
N LYS A 681 -27.44 0.57 21.11
CA LYS A 681 -27.85 0.19 19.76
C LYS A 681 -28.03 1.47 18.94
N VAL A 682 -27.56 1.42 17.70
CA VAL A 682 -27.78 2.47 16.71
C VAL A 682 -28.29 1.81 15.44
N ASP A 683 -29.24 2.45 14.77
CA ASP A 683 -29.78 1.98 13.51
C ASP A 683 -30.04 3.18 12.60
N ALA A 684 -29.54 3.10 11.37
CA ALA A 684 -29.72 4.07 10.31
C ALA A 684 -29.45 3.36 8.98
N ALA A 685 -30.33 3.55 8.00
CA ALA A 685 -30.10 3.04 6.66
C ALA A 685 -28.93 3.77 5.97
N PRO A 686 -28.38 3.24 4.86
CA PRO A 686 -27.37 3.93 4.06
C PRO A 686 -27.74 5.38 3.76
N GLY A 687 -26.87 6.34 4.10
CA GLY A 687 -27.08 7.77 3.90
C GLY A 687 -27.93 8.49 4.97
N GLU A 688 -28.55 7.76 5.90
CA GLU A 688 -29.38 8.35 6.96
C GLU A 688 -28.58 8.74 8.21
N GLU A 689 -29.20 9.55 9.07
CA GLU A 689 -28.64 10.01 10.35
C GLU A 689 -29.50 9.50 11.51
N ALA A 690 -28.87 8.85 12.49
CA ALA A 690 -29.49 8.51 13.77
C ALA A 690 -29.12 9.54 14.84
N VAL A 691 -30.10 9.97 15.63
CA VAL A 691 -29.88 10.81 16.82
C VAL A 691 -29.84 9.90 18.05
N VAL A 692 -28.76 10.00 18.83
CA VAL A 692 -28.52 9.17 20.00
C VAL A 692 -28.35 10.04 21.25
N HIS A 693 -28.88 9.55 22.37
CA HIS A 693 -28.69 10.16 23.68
C HIS A 693 -27.67 9.33 24.46
N ILE A 694 -26.55 9.95 24.87
CA ILE A 694 -25.45 9.27 25.55
C ILE A 694 -25.57 9.51 27.06
N PRO A 695 -25.92 8.49 27.87
CA PRO A 695 -26.30 8.69 29.27
C PRO A 695 -25.09 8.81 30.21
N TYR A 696 -24.13 9.69 29.88
CA TYR A 696 -22.99 9.95 30.77
C TYR A 696 -23.40 10.90 31.91
N ASN A 697 -22.84 10.71 33.09
CA ASN A 697 -23.01 11.64 34.21
C ASN A 697 -21.76 12.47 34.37
N CYS A 698 -21.83 13.80 34.26
CA CYS A 698 -20.71 14.63 34.69
C CYS A 698 -20.59 14.50 36.23
N PRO A 699 -19.43 14.11 36.79
CA PRO A 699 -19.27 13.97 38.24
C PRO A 699 -19.68 15.25 38.99
N GLN A 700 -20.53 15.13 40.01
CA GLN A 700 -20.87 16.25 40.89
C GLN A 700 -19.60 16.71 41.60
N GLY A 701 -19.22 17.99 41.43
CA GLY A 701 -17.98 18.54 42.00
C GLY A 701 -16.76 18.44 41.09
N SER A 702 -16.94 18.12 39.80
CA SER A 702 -15.88 18.32 38.80
C SER A 702 -15.40 19.78 38.89
N THR A 703 -14.13 19.99 39.21
CA THR A 703 -13.56 21.35 39.28
C THR A 703 -13.47 21.93 37.87
N ALA A 704 -13.42 23.26 37.74
CA ALA A 704 -13.22 23.93 36.45
C ALA A 704 -11.92 23.46 35.74
N ASP A 705 -11.02 22.79 36.47
CA ASP A 705 -9.70 22.35 36.03
C ASP A 705 -9.67 20.92 35.43
N GLN A 706 -10.79 20.20 35.38
CA GLN A 706 -10.83 18.83 34.81
C GLN A 706 -11.23 18.83 33.33
N GLU A 707 -10.40 18.27 32.46
CA GLU A 707 -10.73 18.10 31.04
C GLU A 707 -11.54 16.81 30.85
N MET A 708 -12.78 16.97 30.36
CA MET A 708 -13.69 15.86 30.09
C MET A 708 -13.69 15.55 28.60
N VAL A 709 -13.43 14.29 28.22
CA VAL A 709 -13.36 13.85 26.82
C VAL A 709 -14.32 12.69 26.60
N LEU A 710 -15.31 12.86 25.73
CA LEU A 710 -16.22 11.81 25.32
C LEU A 710 -15.72 11.17 24.01
N THR A 711 -15.43 9.88 24.04
CA THR A 711 -15.14 9.06 22.87
C THR A 711 -16.40 8.32 22.45
N LEU A 712 -16.78 8.42 21.18
CA LEU A 712 -17.80 7.59 20.55
C LEU A 712 -17.14 6.69 19.52
N SER A 713 -17.38 5.39 19.60
CA SER A 713 -16.78 4.37 18.74
C SER A 713 -17.86 3.46 18.17
N LEU A 714 -17.82 3.19 16.88
CA LEU A 714 -18.67 2.18 16.25
C LEU A 714 -17.85 0.90 16.08
N VAL A 715 -18.33 -0.20 16.67
CA VAL A 715 -17.62 -1.49 16.69
C VAL A 715 -18.45 -2.61 16.08
N GLN A 716 -17.78 -3.62 15.52
CA GLN A 716 -18.42 -4.80 14.96
C GLN A 716 -19.25 -5.54 16.01
N ARG A 717 -20.51 -5.85 15.67
CA ARG A 717 -21.41 -6.58 16.58
C ARG A 717 -21.13 -8.09 16.61
N GLU A 718 -20.69 -8.65 15.50
CA GLU A 718 -20.38 -10.06 15.27
C GLU A 718 -19.07 -10.17 14.50
N ASP A 719 -18.50 -11.38 14.42
CA ASP A 719 -17.30 -11.63 13.62
C ASP A 719 -17.59 -11.33 12.13
N ALA A 720 -16.67 -10.63 11.49
CA ALA A 720 -16.63 -10.49 10.04
C ALA A 720 -15.45 -11.30 9.49
N ASP A 721 -15.49 -11.67 8.21
CA ASP A 721 -14.41 -12.47 7.60
C ASP A 721 -13.04 -11.82 7.72
N TRP A 722 -12.98 -10.48 7.81
CA TRP A 722 -11.76 -9.69 7.89
C TRP A 722 -11.42 -9.15 9.29
N ALA A 723 -12.32 -9.22 10.28
CA ALA A 723 -12.04 -8.74 11.65
C ALA A 723 -12.96 -9.38 12.69
N PRO A 724 -12.48 -9.58 13.93
CA PRO A 724 -13.30 -10.12 15.00
C PRO A 724 -14.38 -9.15 15.47
N GLN A 725 -15.38 -9.69 16.17
CA GLN A 725 -16.33 -8.93 16.97
C GLN A 725 -15.60 -7.91 17.87
N GLY A 726 -16.15 -6.70 17.97
CA GLY A 726 -15.57 -5.61 18.76
C GLY A 726 -14.51 -4.78 18.02
N HIS A 727 -14.15 -5.13 16.78
CA HIS A 727 -13.27 -4.29 15.96
C HIS A 727 -13.88 -2.90 15.71
N GLU A 728 -13.14 -1.85 16.04
CA GLU A 728 -13.55 -0.46 15.84
C GLU A 728 -13.42 -0.06 14.37
N VAL A 729 -14.54 0.28 13.72
CA VAL A 729 -14.57 0.73 12.32
C VAL A 729 -14.52 2.25 12.19
N ALA A 730 -14.96 2.98 13.22
CA ALA A 730 -14.97 4.44 13.24
C ALA A 730 -14.96 4.94 14.68
N PHE A 731 -14.36 6.11 14.91
CA PHE A 731 -14.50 6.81 16.18
C PHE A 731 -14.51 8.33 16.00
N GLU A 732 -14.91 9.04 17.04
CA GLU A 732 -14.72 10.49 17.21
C GLU A 732 -14.57 10.83 18.70
N GLN A 733 -13.85 11.91 19.00
CA GLN A 733 -13.74 12.44 20.36
C GLN A 733 -14.24 13.88 20.47
N PHE A 734 -14.89 14.18 21.60
CA PHE A 734 -15.43 15.50 21.92
C PHE A 734 -14.87 15.95 23.28
N ILE A 735 -14.15 17.06 23.29
CA ILE A 735 -13.81 17.74 24.56
C ILE A 735 -15.06 18.49 25.02
N LEU A 736 -15.61 18.11 26.17
CA LEU A 736 -16.85 18.67 26.68
C LEU A 736 -16.57 20.02 27.37
N PRO A 737 -17.31 21.10 27.05
CA PRO A 737 -17.18 22.35 27.77
C PRO A 737 -17.63 22.16 29.22
N MET A 738 -16.79 22.54 30.19
CA MET A 738 -17.19 22.48 31.60
C MET A 738 -18.26 23.56 31.88
N LEU A 739 -19.22 23.24 32.77
CA LEU A 739 -20.23 24.20 33.24
C LEU A 739 -19.53 25.28 34.08
N GLY A 740 -19.23 26.40 33.43
CA GLY A 740 -18.59 27.56 34.03
C GLY A 740 -17.44 28.01 33.15
N GLU A 741 -17.69 29.01 32.31
CA GLU A 741 -16.65 30.00 32.01
C GLU A 741 -16.24 30.58 33.38
N ALA A 742 -15.29 29.95 34.04
CA ALA A 742 -14.45 30.70 34.93
C ALA A 742 -13.77 31.72 34.02
N GLU A 743 -13.97 33.01 34.33
CA GLU A 743 -12.96 34.02 34.05
C GLU A 743 -11.58 33.37 34.25
N VAL A 744 -10.56 33.79 33.50
CA VAL A 744 -9.18 33.45 33.81
C VAL A 744 -8.92 33.89 35.26
N VAL A 745 -9.24 33.03 36.21
CA VAL A 745 -8.78 33.11 37.57
C VAL A 745 -7.34 32.73 37.34
N GLU A 746 -6.47 33.74 37.29
CA GLU A 746 -5.10 33.57 37.71
C GLU A 746 -5.19 32.67 38.93
N GLN A 747 -4.86 31.37 38.79
CA GLN A 747 -4.65 30.56 39.97
C GLN A 747 -3.60 31.36 40.73
N PRO A 748 -3.91 31.84 41.95
CA PRO A 748 -2.88 32.45 42.75
C PRO A 748 -1.79 31.38 42.84
N CYS A 749 -0.58 31.73 42.41
CA CYS A 749 0.62 30.99 42.77
C CYS A 749 0.42 30.55 44.23
N PRO A 750 0.50 29.25 44.57
CA PRO A 750 0.22 28.79 45.92
C PRO A 750 0.88 29.76 46.88
N GLU A 751 0.08 30.36 47.77
CA GLU A 751 0.54 31.32 48.76
C GLU A 751 1.81 30.77 49.39
N GLU A 752 2.91 31.39 48.97
CA GLU A 752 4.29 31.14 49.37
C GLU A 752 4.70 29.66 49.41
N ALA A 753 5.38 29.21 48.36
CA ALA A 753 6.53 28.31 48.55
C ALA A 753 7.61 29.07 49.36
N ALA A 754 7.31 29.39 50.63
CA ALA A 754 8.17 30.06 51.59
C ALA A 754 9.20 29.05 52.13
N GLY A 755 10.13 28.66 51.27
CA GLY A 755 11.38 28.01 51.66
C GLY A 755 12.57 28.91 51.29
N PRO A 756 13.68 28.89 52.05
CA PRO A 756 14.85 29.68 51.68
C PRO A 756 15.50 29.09 50.43
N LEU A 757 15.40 29.79 49.29
CA LEU A 757 16.22 29.53 48.11
C LEU A 757 17.64 30.05 48.35
N GLY A 758 18.60 29.13 48.44
CA GLY A 758 20.03 29.43 48.43
C GLY A 758 20.47 29.78 47.01
N VAL A 759 21.26 30.85 46.87
CA VAL A 759 21.95 31.16 45.62
C VAL A 759 23.42 31.37 45.96
N GLN A 760 24.26 30.47 45.49
CA GLN A 760 25.70 30.59 45.54
C GLN A 760 26.20 31.12 44.19
N ASP A 761 26.92 32.23 44.27
CA ASP A 761 27.47 32.93 43.12
C ASP A 761 28.99 32.70 43.05
N THR A 762 29.44 31.92 42.06
CA THR A 762 30.86 31.64 41.83
C THR A 762 31.38 32.41 40.61
N SER A 763 32.68 32.32 40.29
CA SER A 763 33.22 32.96 39.08
C SER A 763 32.63 32.40 37.78
N GLU A 764 32.26 31.12 37.77
CA GLU A 764 31.87 30.40 36.56
C GLU A 764 30.38 30.01 36.53
N GLU A 765 29.74 29.91 37.71
CA GLU A 765 28.43 29.28 37.85
C GLU A 765 27.53 29.99 38.87
N TRP A 766 26.22 29.90 38.64
CA TRP A 766 25.19 30.13 39.66
C TRP A 766 24.60 28.81 40.11
N ILE A 767 24.74 28.51 41.40
CA ILE A 767 24.19 27.30 42.02
C ILE A 767 22.98 27.73 42.85
N ILE A 768 21.80 27.24 42.49
CA ILE A 768 20.53 27.54 43.15
C ILE A 768 20.09 26.28 43.89
N THR A 769 19.86 26.37 45.19
CA THR A 769 19.52 25.22 46.06
C THR A 769 18.23 25.50 46.83
N GLY A 770 17.33 24.53 46.88
CA GLY A 770 16.16 24.56 47.76
C GLY A 770 16.03 23.25 48.55
N ASP A 771 14.82 22.91 48.97
CA ASP A 771 14.60 21.67 49.73
C ASP A 771 14.73 20.46 48.81
N GLY A 772 15.81 19.70 48.99
CA GLY A 772 16.05 18.47 48.24
C GLY A 772 16.48 18.64 46.78
N PHE A 773 16.73 19.85 46.27
CA PHE A 773 17.19 20.05 44.88
C PHE A 773 18.35 21.04 44.73
N SER A 774 19.09 20.91 43.62
CA SER A 774 20.15 21.83 43.21
C SER A 774 20.18 22.01 41.68
N LEU A 775 20.19 23.27 41.25
CA LEU A 775 20.30 23.70 39.85
C LEU A 775 21.61 24.44 39.62
N VAL A 776 22.26 24.23 38.48
CA VAL A 776 23.51 24.93 38.13
C VAL A 776 23.38 25.59 36.75
N PHE A 777 23.53 26.91 36.72
CA PHE A 777 23.64 27.70 35.49
C PHE A 777 25.09 28.07 35.22
N ASN A 778 25.59 27.80 34.02
CA ASN A 778 26.91 28.20 33.59
C ASN A 778 26.88 29.66 33.09
N LYS A 779 27.76 30.52 33.62
CA LYS A 779 27.73 31.97 33.30
C LYS A 779 28.24 32.32 31.91
N ALA A 780 29.12 31.49 31.34
CA ALA A 780 29.66 31.73 30.01
C ALA A 780 28.64 31.41 28.91
N SER A 781 27.95 30.28 29.07
CA SER A 781 26.95 29.80 28.10
C SER A 781 25.52 30.21 28.42
N GLY A 782 25.23 30.64 29.65
CA GLY A 782 23.88 30.93 30.16
C GLY A 782 22.99 29.69 30.35
N ALA A 783 23.47 28.49 30.03
CA ALA A 783 22.66 27.27 30.02
C ALA A 783 22.43 26.71 31.43
N LEU A 784 21.27 26.07 31.63
CA LEU A 784 21.06 25.16 32.75
C LEU A 784 21.83 23.86 32.48
N THR A 785 22.87 23.61 33.27
CA THR A 785 23.84 22.51 33.06
C THR A 785 23.65 21.34 34.01
N SER A 786 22.96 21.53 35.14
CA SER A 786 22.69 20.48 36.12
C SER A 786 21.34 20.71 36.77
N TYR A 787 20.60 19.62 36.96
CA TYR A 787 19.39 19.57 37.77
C TYR A 787 19.41 18.28 38.59
N ALA A 788 19.82 18.41 39.87
CA ALA A 788 19.86 17.30 40.80
C ALA A 788 18.72 17.36 41.81
N VAL A 789 18.03 16.24 42.03
CA VAL A 789 16.98 16.08 43.05
C VAL A 789 17.35 14.90 43.96
N HIS A 790 17.39 15.14 45.27
CA HIS A 790 17.85 14.22 46.31
C HIS A 790 19.19 13.53 45.98
N GLY A 791 20.11 14.29 45.38
CA GLY A 791 21.43 13.82 44.97
C GLY A 791 21.47 13.05 43.64
N LYS A 792 20.32 12.81 43.00
CA LYS A 792 20.25 12.19 41.67
C LYS A 792 20.28 13.24 40.57
N GLN A 793 21.26 13.15 39.67
CA GLN A 793 21.36 14.02 38.50
C GLN A 793 20.29 13.64 37.46
N LEU A 794 19.52 14.62 36.99
CA LEU A 794 18.53 14.43 35.94
C LEU A 794 19.09 14.79 34.55
N LEU A 795 19.94 15.81 34.47
CA LEU A 795 20.52 16.29 33.20
C LEU A 795 21.89 15.66 32.95
N ARG A 796 22.06 15.02 31.80
CA ARG A 796 23.35 14.56 31.26
C ARG A 796 23.96 15.56 30.28
N SER A 797 23.12 16.35 29.60
CA SER A 797 23.55 17.50 28.79
C SER A 797 22.84 18.78 29.23
N PRO A 798 23.40 19.96 28.93
CA PRO A 798 22.72 21.22 29.21
C PRO A 798 21.37 21.33 28.47
N LEU A 799 20.42 22.04 29.07
CA LEU A 799 19.17 22.43 28.42
C LEU A 799 19.44 23.58 27.45
N ILE A 800 19.17 23.35 26.16
CA ILE A 800 19.45 24.33 25.09
C ILE A 800 18.23 24.52 24.17
N PRO A 801 18.08 25.69 23.52
CA PRO A 801 17.14 25.85 22.40
C PRO A 801 17.47 24.88 21.26
N ASN A 802 16.45 24.34 20.61
CA ASN A 802 16.52 23.50 19.43
C ASN A 802 15.61 24.04 18.33
N PHE A 803 16.09 24.01 17.09
CA PHE A 803 15.37 24.50 15.91
C PHE A 803 15.36 23.50 14.76
N TRP A 804 15.75 22.24 15.05
CA TRP A 804 15.98 21.23 14.04
C TRP A 804 15.36 19.89 14.45
N ARG A 805 14.82 19.18 13.47
CA ARG A 805 14.37 17.78 13.59
C ARG A 805 15.13 16.93 12.58
N ALA A 806 15.21 15.62 12.79
CA ALA A 806 15.84 14.74 11.82
C ALA A 806 15.02 14.75 10.53
N MET A 807 15.63 15.05 9.38
CA MET A 807 14.87 15.22 8.13
C MET A 807 14.14 13.93 7.74
N THR A 808 12.85 14.03 7.42
CA THR A 808 12.07 12.94 6.79
C THR A 808 12.43 12.81 5.31
N ASP A 809 12.02 11.72 4.66
CA ASP A 809 12.16 11.58 3.21
C ASP A 809 11.47 12.72 2.43
N ASN A 810 10.30 13.18 2.88
CA ASN A 810 9.61 14.35 2.33
C ASN A 810 10.45 15.63 2.48
N ASP A 811 11.04 15.86 3.65
CA ASP A 811 11.92 17.02 3.91
C ASP A 811 13.17 16.99 3.04
N ARG A 812 13.67 15.79 2.70
CA ARG A 812 14.79 15.61 1.76
C ARG A 812 14.34 15.88 0.33
N GLY A 813 13.19 15.33 -0.07
CA GLY A 813 12.59 15.48 -1.38
C GLY A 813 12.30 16.93 -1.77
N ASN A 814 11.77 17.72 -0.83
CA ASN A 814 11.51 19.15 -1.03
C ASN A 814 12.69 20.07 -0.67
N ARG A 815 13.84 19.48 -0.32
CA ARG A 815 15.09 20.17 0.05
C ARG A 815 14.98 21.11 1.25
N LEU A 816 14.11 20.84 2.23
CA LEU A 816 14.03 21.60 3.49
C LEU A 816 15.39 21.67 4.19
N HIS A 817 16.14 20.56 4.17
CA HIS A 817 17.49 20.49 4.75
C HIS A 817 18.47 21.53 4.17
N GLU A 818 18.33 21.91 2.89
CA GLU A 818 19.11 22.96 2.25
C GLU A 818 18.53 24.35 2.57
N ARG A 819 17.20 24.51 2.41
CA ARG A 819 16.51 25.81 2.57
C ARG A 819 16.57 26.35 3.99
N SER A 820 16.51 25.46 4.98
CA SER A 820 16.47 25.79 6.41
C SER A 820 17.77 25.50 7.15
N ALA A 821 18.86 25.18 6.44
CA ALA A 821 20.16 24.80 7.01
C ALA A 821 20.70 25.77 8.08
N VAL A 822 20.34 27.06 8.01
CA VAL A 822 20.71 28.10 8.98
C VAL A 822 20.27 27.79 10.41
N TRP A 823 19.20 26.99 10.56
CA TRP A 823 18.59 26.63 11.83
C TRP A 823 19.23 25.41 12.50
N ARG A 824 19.89 24.53 11.72
CA ARG A 824 20.41 23.23 12.17
C ARG A 824 21.27 23.32 13.43
N ASP A 825 22.26 24.22 13.41
CA ASP A 825 23.22 24.40 14.51
C ASP A 825 22.94 25.68 15.32
N ALA A 826 21.83 26.38 15.06
CA ALA A 826 21.57 27.70 15.63
C ALA A 826 21.49 27.66 17.17
N GLY A 827 20.87 26.62 17.71
CA GLY A 827 20.75 26.39 19.15
C GLY A 827 22.09 26.09 19.83
N GLU A 828 22.93 25.27 19.19
CA GLU A 828 24.25 24.90 19.72
C GLU A 828 25.25 26.07 19.62
N ARG A 829 25.28 26.78 18.48
CA ARG A 829 26.18 27.91 18.20
C ARG A 829 25.66 29.26 18.71
N ARG A 830 24.64 29.24 19.57
CA ARG A 830 24.05 30.45 20.17
C ARG A 830 25.11 31.26 20.93
N VAL A 831 24.96 32.57 20.93
CA VAL A 831 25.84 33.49 21.65
C VAL A 831 25.06 34.20 22.74
N LEU A 832 25.50 34.06 23.99
CA LEU A 832 24.90 34.74 25.13
C LEU A 832 25.06 36.26 25.00
N ARG A 833 23.94 36.99 24.98
CA ARG A 833 23.90 38.46 24.95
C ARG A 833 23.57 39.05 26.31
N LYS A 834 22.73 38.34 27.09
CA LYS A 834 22.31 38.78 28.40
C LYS A 834 22.12 37.58 29.32
N LEU A 835 22.65 37.70 30.53
CA LEU A 835 22.41 36.80 31.62
C LEU A 835 22.14 37.65 32.87
N ALA A 836 20.98 37.47 33.50
CA ALA A 836 20.60 38.19 34.70
C ALA A 836 19.90 37.26 35.69
N LEU A 837 20.29 37.35 36.96
CA LEU A 837 19.63 36.67 38.08
C LEU A 837 18.95 37.70 38.98
N GLN A 838 17.69 37.47 39.30
CA GLN A 838 16.90 38.31 40.20
C GLN A 838 16.29 37.44 41.29
N LYS A 839 16.62 37.73 42.56
CA LYS A 839 15.91 37.17 43.70
C LYS A 839 14.60 37.91 43.86
N ARG A 840 13.48 37.20 43.85
CA ARG A 840 12.13 37.74 44.07
C ARG A 840 11.51 37.08 45.30
N ALA A 841 10.38 37.61 45.76
CA ALA A 841 9.62 36.95 46.82
C ALA A 841 9.11 35.59 46.29
N GLY A 842 9.52 34.49 46.94
CA GLY A 842 9.06 33.13 46.62
C GLY A 842 9.75 32.40 45.46
N HIS A 843 10.58 33.06 44.64
CA HIS A 843 11.30 32.43 43.53
C HIS A 843 12.59 33.18 43.13
N VAL A 844 13.47 32.49 42.39
CA VAL A 844 14.64 33.07 41.73
C VAL A 844 14.40 33.09 40.22
N ARG A 845 14.45 34.28 39.62
CA ARG A 845 14.32 34.45 38.17
C ARG A 845 15.69 34.49 37.50
N VAL A 846 15.94 33.60 36.54
CA VAL A 846 17.10 33.63 35.64
C VAL A 846 16.63 34.02 34.24
N HIS A 847 17.17 35.10 33.70
CA HIS A 847 16.81 35.62 32.38
C HIS A 847 18.02 35.55 31.45
N THR A 848 17.87 34.78 30.38
CA THR A 848 18.87 34.61 29.32
C THR A 848 18.36 35.13 27.99
N VAL A 849 19.20 35.87 27.28
CA VAL A 849 18.96 36.27 25.89
C VAL A 849 20.16 35.82 25.06
N TYR A 850 19.86 35.08 24.01
CA TYR A 850 20.83 34.59 23.03
C TYR A 850 20.60 35.29 21.69
N SER A 851 21.68 35.59 20.99
CA SER A 851 21.63 35.79 19.53
C SER A 851 21.99 34.49 18.83
N LEU A 852 21.41 34.24 17.67
CA LEU A 852 21.66 33.09 16.82
C LEU A 852 22.40 33.54 15.55
N PRO A 853 23.75 33.56 15.52
CA PRO A 853 24.50 34.15 14.41
C PRO A 853 24.27 33.44 13.08
N SER A 854 24.06 32.12 13.09
CA SER A 854 23.77 31.36 11.87
C SER A 854 22.42 31.72 11.25
N ALA A 855 21.48 32.21 12.06
CA ALA A 855 20.14 32.60 11.66
C ALA A 855 19.95 34.12 11.73
N GLY A 856 20.86 34.88 11.13
CA GLY A 856 20.72 36.33 10.97
C GLY A 856 20.68 37.14 12.26
N ASP A 857 21.35 36.66 13.32
CA ASP A 857 21.30 37.24 14.67
C ASP A 857 19.89 37.28 15.29
N SER A 858 19.01 36.35 14.89
CA SER A 858 17.72 36.11 15.54
C SER A 858 17.87 35.99 17.06
N LEU A 859 16.88 36.46 17.81
CA LEU A 859 16.95 36.49 19.27
C LEU A 859 16.13 35.35 19.89
N CYS A 860 16.76 34.63 20.82
CA CYS A 860 16.10 33.59 21.61
C CYS A 860 16.17 33.97 23.09
N THR A 861 15.02 34.08 23.74
CA THR A 861 14.90 34.47 25.15
C THR A 861 14.34 33.32 25.96
N LEU A 862 15.04 32.93 27.03
CA LEU A 862 14.55 31.98 28.03
C LEU A 862 14.51 32.65 29.40
N VAL A 863 13.36 32.59 30.06
CA VAL A 863 13.17 33.08 31.43
C VAL A 863 12.76 31.91 32.31
N TYR A 864 13.57 31.64 33.33
CA TYR A 864 13.35 30.58 34.30
C TYR A 864 12.90 31.18 35.63
N ASP A 865 11.72 30.84 36.11
CA ASP A 865 11.24 31.16 37.44
C ASP A 865 11.32 29.89 38.32
N ILE A 866 12.28 29.90 39.24
CA ILE A 866 12.66 28.74 40.05
C ILE A 866 12.08 28.89 41.45
N TYR A 867 11.22 27.97 41.85
CA TYR A 867 10.53 27.98 43.14
C TYR A 867 11.24 27.12 44.20
N ALA A 868 10.91 27.34 45.47
CA ALA A 868 11.58 26.67 46.61
C ALA A 868 11.31 25.16 46.71
N ASP A 869 10.33 24.64 45.97
CA ASP A 869 9.98 23.22 45.85
C ASP A 869 10.66 22.51 44.66
N GLY A 870 11.49 23.24 43.90
CA GLY A 870 12.18 22.72 42.71
C GLY A 870 11.43 22.91 41.41
N ARG A 871 10.19 23.43 41.43
CA ARG A 871 9.46 23.73 40.20
C ARG A 871 10.18 24.83 39.41
N ILE A 872 10.21 24.68 38.08
CA ILE A 872 10.71 25.68 37.14
C ILE A 872 9.56 26.02 36.19
N GLU A 873 9.14 27.28 36.21
CA GLU A 873 8.32 27.84 35.13
C GLU A 873 9.27 28.44 34.09
N LEU A 874 9.05 28.09 32.82
CA LEU A 874 9.94 28.46 31.72
C LEU A 874 9.16 29.15 30.62
N ASP A 875 9.47 30.42 30.40
CA ASP A 875 9.01 31.17 29.24
C ASP A 875 10.07 31.10 28.13
N TYR A 876 9.62 30.76 26.92
CA TYR A 876 10.46 30.67 25.73
C TYR A 876 9.88 31.56 24.61
N ALA A 877 10.68 32.53 24.15
CA ALA A 877 10.38 33.33 22.96
C ALA A 877 11.52 33.24 21.93
N LEU A 878 11.15 33.05 20.67
CA LEU A 878 12.02 33.19 19.50
C LEU A 878 11.52 34.40 18.68
N ASP A 879 12.44 35.30 18.34
CA ASP A 879 12.23 36.45 17.44
C ASP A 879 13.15 36.30 16.23
N PRO A 880 12.67 35.66 15.14
CA PRO A 880 13.46 35.47 13.93
C PRO A 880 13.77 36.80 13.23
N ALA A 881 15.00 36.96 12.76
CA ALA A 881 15.36 38.09 11.91
C ALA A 881 14.55 38.10 10.60
N ALA A 882 14.35 39.29 10.03
CA ALA A 882 13.65 39.42 8.76
C ALA A 882 14.35 38.64 7.64
N GLY A 883 13.56 37.91 6.84
CA GLY A 883 14.07 37.12 5.71
C GLY A 883 14.66 35.75 6.09
N MET A 884 14.50 35.29 7.34
CA MET A 884 14.84 33.92 7.70
C MET A 884 13.91 32.91 7.04
N PRO A 885 14.41 31.72 6.66
CA PRO A 885 13.60 30.65 6.10
C PRO A 885 12.71 30.01 7.17
N GLU A 886 11.79 29.16 6.71
CA GLU A 886 10.92 28.35 7.54
C GLU A 886 11.68 27.51 8.60
N LEU A 887 11.02 27.29 9.74
CA LEU A 887 11.57 26.59 10.91
C LEU A 887 11.07 25.13 10.94
N PRO A 888 11.97 24.14 10.97
CA PRO A 888 11.57 22.74 11.16
C PRO A 888 10.95 22.47 12.55
N GLU A 889 11.54 23.06 13.59
CA GLU A 889 11.09 22.90 14.99
C GLU A 889 11.35 24.19 15.76
N VAL A 890 10.60 24.44 16.83
CA VAL A 890 10.96 25.37 17.90
C VAL A 890 10.77 24.66 19.23
N GLY A 891 11.87 24.32 19.91
CA GLY A 891 11.84 23.51 21.12
C GLY A 891 13.06 23.68 22.02
N LEU A 892 13.07 22.92 23.10
CA LEU A 892 14.21 22.76 23.99
C LEU A 892 14.69 21.32 23.94
N LEU A 893 16.00 21.10 23.96
CA LEU A 893 16.64 19.78 23.90
C LEU A 893 17.60 19.59 25.07
N PHE A 894 17.57 18.39 25.66
CA PHE A 894 18.55 17.91 26.63
C PHE A 894 18.58 16.38 26.65
N ALA A 895 19.66 15.80 27.17
CA ALA A 895 19.79 14.38 27.39
C ALA A 895 19.71 14.03 28.88
N MET A 896 19.12 12.89 29.18
CA MET A 896 19.12 12.22 30.48
C MET A 896 19.92 10.91 30.38
N ASP A 897 20.27 10.32 31.52
CA ASP A 897 20.83 8.98 31.57
C ASP A 897 19.84 7.94 30.99
N GLY A 898 20.33 6.91 30.31
CA GLY A 898 19.49 5.89 29.67
C GLY A 898 18.63 5.07 30.65
N ALA A 899 18.92 5.12 31.95
CA ALA A 899 18.05 4.53 32.98
C ALA A 899 16.69 5.23 33.11
N PHE A 900 16.55 6.47 32.63
CA PHE A 900 15.27 7.16 32.52
C PHE A 900 14.59 6.77 31.20
N ASP A 901 13.92 5.62 31.21
CA ASP A 901 13.45 4.96 29.99
C ASP A 901 11.93 4.86 29.89
N THR A 902 11.19 5.30 30.91
CA THR A 902 9.74 5.10 31.02
C THR A 902 9.02 6.41 30.83
N LEU A 903 8.18 6.49 29.79
CA LEU A 903 7.39 7.65 29.43
C LEU A 903 5.95 7.49 29.93
N SER A 904 5.34 8.59 30.33
CA SER A 904 3.90 8.72 30.53
C SER A 904 3.43 10.06 29.99
N TRP A 905 2.31 10.13 29.29
CA TRP A 905 1.77 11.41 28.80
C TRP A 905 0.25 11.42 28.74
N TYR A 906 -0.33 12.60 28.95
CA TYR A 906 -1.72 12.90 28.64
C TYR A 906 -1.77 13.77 27.39
N GLY A 907 -2.13 13.17 26.26
CA GLY A 907 -2.13 13.81 24.94
C GLY A 907 -2.63 12.85 23.86
N LYS A 908 -2.32 13.12 22.59
CA LYS A 908 -2.66 12.17 21.52
C LYS A 908 -1.71 10.98 21.51
N GLY A 909 -2.24 9.79 21.22
CA GLY A 909 -1.46 8.55 21.18
C GLY A 909 -2.30 7.30 20.92
N PRO A 910 -1.72 6.09 21.13
CA PRO A 910 -0.36 5.86 21.65
C PRO A 910 0.77 6.03 20.60
N HIS A 911 0.45 5.90 19.31
CA HIS A 911 1.41 6.02 18.20
C HIS A 911 1.90 7.46 17.99
N GLU A 912 2.91 7.66 17.16
CA GLU A 912 3.42 9.01 16.84
C GLU A 912 2.40 9.83 16.03
N THR A 913 2.43 11.15 16.24
CA THR A 913 1.51 12.11 15.65
C THR A 913 2.26 13.39 15.30
N TYR A 914 1.81 14.07 14.26
CA TYR A 914 2.36 15.35 13.78
C TYR A 914 1.24 16.34 13.54
N TRP A 915 1.59 17.62 13.36
CA TRP A 915 0.63 18.70 13.19
C TRP A 915 -0.44 18.39 12.13
N ASP A 916 -0.01 17.87 10.98
CA ASP A 916 -0.83 17.53 9.82
C ASP A 916 -1.23 16.04 9.74
N ARG A 917 -0.86 15.22 10.73
CA ARG A 917 -1.18 13.77 10.82
C ARG A 917 -1.46 13.36 12.27
N GLN A 918 -2.70 13.53 12.72
CA GLN A 918 -3.06 13.34 14.13
C GLN A 918 -4.54 13.02 14.38
N LEU A 919 -5.38 12.86 13.35
CA LEU A 919 -6.80 12.56 13.53
C LEU A 919 -7.03 11.11 13.94
N GLY A 920 -6.15 10.18 13.51
CA GLY A 920 -6.19 8.76 13.85
C GLY A 920 -5.78 8.44 15.29
N ALA A 921 -5.25 9.41 16.02
CA ALA A 921 -4.82 9.24 17.41
C ALA A 921 -5.87 9.77 18.40
N LYS A 922 -6.12 9.01 19.46
CA LYS A 922 -7.04 9.39 20.53
C LYS A 922 -6.32 10.21 21.59
N LEU A 923 -6.98 11.24 22.11
CA LEU A 923 -6.62 11.89 23.36
C LEU A 923 -6.87 10.94 24.54
N GLY A 924 -5.84 10.72 25.35
CA GLY A 924 -5.88 9.80 26.49
C GLY A 924 -4.55 9.79 27.25
N ARG A 925 -4.49 9.00 28.33
CA ARG A 925 -3.24 8.75 29.05
C ARG A 925 -2.56 7.48 28.54
N TYR A 926 -1.27 7.61 28.24
CA TYR A 926 -0.46 6.54 27.67
C TYR A 926 0.86 6.41 28.40
N THR A 927 1.47 5.23 28.31
CA THR A 927 2.81 4.93 28.79
C THR A 927 3.57 4.08 27.78
N GLY A 928 4.89 4.19 27.73
CA GLY A 928 5.73 3.40 26.83
C GLY A 928 7.21 3.56 27.17
N LYS A 929 8.07 2.73 26.56
CA LYS A 929 9.52 2.89 26.68
C LYS A 929 10.06 3.85 25.64
N VAL A 930 11.17 4.51 25.96
CA VAL A 930 11.90 5.40 25.02
C VAL A 930 12.31 4.64 23.75
N ALA A 931 12.77 3.39 23.88
CA ALA A 931 13.15 2.56 22.74
C ALA A 931 11.97 2.28 21.79
N ASP A 932 10.75 2.09 22.33
CA ASP A 932 9.54 1.81 21.54
C ASP A 932 9.01 3.03 20.79
N GLN A 933 9.56 4.23 21.04
CA GLN A 933 9.15 5.46 20.35
C GLN A 933 9.90 5.69 19.03
N LEU A 934 11.02 4.99 18.81
CA LEU A 934 11.74 5.05 17.55
C LEU A 934 11.09 4.10 16.54
N MET A 935 10.48 4.65 15.50
CA MET A 935 9.95 3.84 14.40
C MET A 935 11.08 3.37 13.48
N PRO A 936 11.14 2.10 13.08
CA PRO A 936 12.23 1.53 12.29
C PRO A 936 12.07 1.84 10.78
N TYR A 937 11.90 3.11 10.41
CA TYR A 937 11.92 3.52 9.01
C TYR A 937 13.23 3.11 8.32
N LEU A 938 13.15 2.72 7.04
CA LEU A 938 14.29 2.19 6.26
C LEU A 938 15.55 3.03 6.45
N ARG A 939 15.39 4.34 6.19
CA ARG A 939 16.38 5.36 6.54
C ARG A 939 15.97 6.02 7.86
N PRO A 940 16.84 6.02 8.89
CA PRO A 940 16.59 6.71 10.14
C PRO A 940 16.20 8.19 9.92
N GLN A 941 15.16 8.64 10.62
CA GLN A 941 14.57 9.97 10.47
C GLN A 941 13.71 10.36 11.68
N GLU A 942 13.10 11.55 11.66
CA GLU A 942 12.20 12.00 12.72
C GLU A 942 11.09 10.97 12.99
N SER A 943 10.85 10.68 14.28
CA SER A 943 9.91 9.66 14.75
C SER A 943 9.48 9.95 16.19
N GLY A 944 8.36 9.39 16.63
CA GLY A 944 7.98 9.32 18.05
C GLY A 944 7.32 10.57 18.63
N ASN A 945 7.08 11.61 17.82
CA ASN A 945 6.46 12.86 18.27
C ASN A 945 5.03 12.66 18.80
N LYS A 946 4.66 13.36 19.87
CA LYS A 946 3.31 13.38 20.45
C LYS A 946 2.80 14.80 20.47
N VAL A 947 1.62 15.03 19.89
CA VAL A 947 0.97 16.35 19.85
C VAL A 947 -0.12 16.48 20.89
N GLU A 948 -0.56 17.72 21.13
CA GLU A 948 -1.65 18.03 22.06
C GLU A 948 -1.38 17.49 23.48
N VAL A 949 -0.12 17.53 23.93
CA VAL A 949 0.27 17.03 25.24
C VAL A 949 0.01 18.10 26.30
N ARG A 950 -0.79 17.76 27.32
CA ARG A 950 -1.04 18.61 28.49
C ARG A 950 0.04 18.40 29.53
N GLU A 951 0.42 17.13 29.72
CA GLU A 951 1.37 16.70 30.72
C GLU A 951 2.15 15.48 30.22
N ALA A 952 3.45 15.44 30.46
CA ALA A 952 4.29 14.27 30.24
C ALA A 952 5.28 14.06 31.38
N SER A 953 5.75 12.83 31.55
CA SER A 953 6.85 12.49 32.44
C SER A 953 7.78 11.46 31.82
N ILE A 954 9.03 11.52 32.25
CA ILE A 954 10.07 10.52 31.97
C ILE A 954 10.69 10.10 33.29
N THR A 955 10.64 8.81 33.62
CA THR A 955 11.07 8.27 34.91
C THR A 955 12.00 7.07 34.74
N ASP A 956 12.77 6.81 35.79
CA ASP A 956 13.48 5.55 35.96
C ASP A 956 12.55 4.44 36.50
N ALA A 957 13.12 3.25 36.70
CA ALA A 957 12.41 2.10 37.29
C ALA A 957 11.92 2.34 38.74
N ALA A 958 12.48 3.31 39.46
CA ALA A 958 12.06 3.68 40.82
C ALA A 958 10.97 4.78 40.84
N GLY A 959 10.53 5.27 39.66
CA GLY A 959 9.55 6.35 39.53
C GLY A 959 10.12 7.76 39.74
N SER A 960 11.45 7.89 39.87
CA SER A 960 12.13 9.18 39.95
C SER A 960 12.42 9.72 38.56
N GLY A 961 12.14 11.01 38.32
CA GLY A 961 12.26 11.58 36.98
C GLY A 961 11.83 13.03 36.86
N LEU A 962 11.45 13.40 35.64
CA LEU A 962 10.99 14.74 35.30
C LEU A 962 9.51 14.68 34.88
N ARG A 963 8.72 15.65 35.35
CA ARG A 963 7.34 15.90 34.91
C ARG A 963 7.27 17.29 34.31
N ILE A 964 6.59 17.40 33.18
CA ILE A 964 6.43 18.63 32.40
C ILE A 964 4.93 18.84 32.15
N THR A 965 4.48 20.07 32.34
CA THR A 965 3.09 20.48 32.14
C THR A 965 3.08 21.68 31.20
N GLY A 966 2.26 21.62 30.15
CA GLY A 966 2.09 22.71 29.19
C GLY A 966 1.14 23.79 29.70
N GLN A 967 1.25 24.99 29.13
CA GLN A 967 0.32 26.10 29.37
C GLN A 967 -0.26 26.63 28.05
N PRO A 968 -1.35 26.02 27.52
CA PRO A 968 -2.04 24.83 28.02
C PRO A 968 -1.49 23.49 27.48
N LYS A 969 -0.73 23.50 26.39
CA LYS A 969 -0.24 22.29 25.71
C LYS A 969 1.09 22.50 25.02
N PHE A 970 1.75 21.39 24.66
CA PHE A 970 3.01 21.35 23.93
C PHE A 970 3.11 20.05 23.11
N GLU A 971 4.17 19.93 22.32
CA GLU A 971 4.57 18.70 21.64
C GLU A 971 5.73 18.04 22.39
N TRP A 972 5.76 16.71 22.43
CA TRP A 972 6.72 15.95 23.22
C TRP A 972 7.36 14.85 22.40
N ASN A 973 8.69 14.81 22.44
CA ASN A 973 9.47 13.77 21.77
C ASN A 973 10.60 13.30 22.67
N VAL A 974 10.73 11.97 22.82
CA VAL A 974 11.85 11.37 23.55
C VAL A 974 12.34 10.15 22.79
N LEU A 975 13.60 10.18 22.37
CA LEU A 975 14.27 9.11 21.62
C LEU A 975 15.62 8.76 22.23
N PRO A 976 16.21 7.59 21.92
CA PRO A 976 17.58 7.27 22.33
C PRO A 976 18.64 8.14 21.63
N TYR A 977 18.26 8.88 20.59
CA TYR A 977 19.18 9.60 19.70
C TYR A 977 18.77 11.06 19.55
N THR A 978 19.76 11.90 19.33
CA THR A 978 19.55 13.28 18.88
C THR A 978 19.13 13.33 17.41
N PRO A 979 18.52 14.43 16.94
CA PRO A 979 18.22 14.62 15.52
C PRO A 979 19.43 14.38 14.60
N TRP A 980 20.61 14.83 15.02
CA TRP A 980 21.84 14.73 14.22
C TRP A 980 22.36 13.28 14.14
N GLU A 981 22.30 12.53 15.24
CA GLU A 981 22.70 11.11 15.26
C GLU A 981 21.81 10.26 14.35
N LEU A 982 20.51 10.57 14.25
CA LEU A 982 19.62 9.89 13.31
C LEU A 982 20.01 10.18 11.85
N GLU A 983 20.40 11.42 11.54
CA GLU A 983 20.76 11.82 10.17
C GLU A 983 22.12 11.27 9.69
N GLU A 984 23.02 10.90 10.60
CA GLU A 984 24.35 10.38 10.28
C GLU A 984 24.34 8.98 9.65
N HIS A 985 23.22 8.26 9.80
CA HIS A 985 23.11 6.88 9.35
C HIS A 985 22.01 6.71 8.30
N ASP A 986 22.29 5.84 7.33
CA ASP A 986 21.38 5.50 6.25
C ASP A 986 20.56 4.23 6.56
N HIS A 987 20.91 3.50 7.62
CA HIS A 987 20.23 2.27 8.07
C HIS A 987 20.13 2.19 9.58
N GLY A 988 19.05 1.58 10.09
CA GLY A 988 18.82 1.40 11.52
C GLY A 988 19.92 0.60 12.24
N TYR A 989 20.43 -0.48 11.63
CA TYR A 989 21.49 -1.31 12.25
C TYR A 989 22.84 -0.57 12.38
N LYS A 990 23.03 0.54 11.67
CA LYS A 990 24.25 1.37 11.77
C LYS A 990 24.19 2.36 12.93
N LEU A 991 23.01 2.57 13.55
CA LEU A 991 22.88 3.42 14.73
C LEU A 991 23.67 2.82 15.91
N PRO A 992 24.47 3.62 16.62
CA PRO A 992 25.24 3.12 17.76
C PRO A 992 24.31 2.72 18.90
N ALA A 993 24.74 1.80 19.77
CA ALA A 993 24.01 1.55 21.01
C ALA A 993 23.94 2.84 21.84
N SER A 994 22.73 3.22 22.26
CA SER A 994 22.52 4.44 23.05
C SER A 994 22.47 4.12 24.55
N ASP A 995 23.09 4.99 25.34
CA ASP A 995 23.08 4.97 26.81
C ASP A 995 22.36 6.21 27.39
N LYS A 996 21.54 6.89 26.58
CA LYS A 996 20.86 8.16 26.93
C LYS A 996 19.42 8.19 26.44
N SER A 997 18.62 9.05 27.08
CA SER A 997 17.30 9.46 26.61
C SER A 997 17.36 10.93 26.23
N VAL A 998 17.17 11.25 24.95
CA VAL A 998 17.15 12.62 24.43
C VAL A 998 15.72 13.13 24.49
N VAL A 999 15.50 14.16 25.29
CA VAL A 999 14.20 14.78 25.53
C VAL A 999 14.10 16.08 24.75
N ARG A 1000 13.04 16.22 23.96
CA ARG A 1000 12.64 17.47 23.31
C ARG A 1000 11.27 17.94 23.82
N ILE A 1001 11.26 19.16 24.37
CA ILE A 1001 10.03 19.89 24.74
C ILE A 1001 9.76 20.87 23.61
N ILE A 1002 8.75 20.60 22.81
CA ILE A 1002 8.56 21.27 21.53
C ILE A 1002 7.36 22.21 21.67
N ALA A 1003 7.54 23.49 21.35
CA ALA A 1003 6.43 24.42 21.26
C ALA A 1003 5.60 24.12 20.01
N HIS A 1004 6.29 23.98 18.86
CA HIS A 1004 5.70 23.54 17.61
C HIS A 1004 6.76 22.88 16.71
N GLN A 1005 6.35 21.88 15.94
CA GLN A 1005 7.12 21.27 14.87
C GLN A 1005 6.34 21.33 13.54
N SER A 1006 7.03 21.46 12.41
CA SER A 1006 6.38 21.42 11.10
C SER A 1006 5.65 20.09 10.86
N GLY A 1007 4.67 20.09 9.96
CA GLY A 1007 4.03 18.86 9.49
C GLY A 1007 5.00 17.91 8.80
N VAL A 1008 4.57 16.67 8.55
CA VAL A 1008 5.36 15.68 7.79
C VAL A 1008 5.14 15.79 6.28
N GLY A 1009 4.06 16.42 5.83
CA GLY A 1009 3.72 16.50 4.41
C GLY A 1009 3.45 15.13 3.78
N GLY A 1010 3.57 15.05 2.45
CA GLY A 1010 3.37 13.80 1.71
C GLY A 1010 2.43 13.88 0.52
N ASP A 1011 2.11 15.07 -0.02
CA ASP A 1011 1.43 15.16 -1.32
C ASP A 1011 2.27 14.43 -2.40
N ASP A 1012 3.59 14.66 -2.37
CA ASP A 1012 4.66 13.92 -3.05
C ASP A 1012 5.93 13.93 -2.17
N SER A 1013 6.99 13.22 -2.57
CA SER A 1013 8.29 13.21 -1.87
C SER A 1013 9.46 13.71 -2.75
N TRP A 1014 9.21 14.60 -3.71
CA TRP A 1014 10.23 15.13 -4.64
C TRP A 1014 10.07 16.60 -5.04
N GLY A 1015 9.15 17.33 -4.42
CA GLY A 1015 9.05 18.78 -4.61
C GLY A 1015 8.01 19.50 -3.75
N GLY A 1016 6.98 18.79 -3.28
CA GLY A 1016 5.93 19.33 -2.43
C GLY A 1016 6.49 19.93 -1.13
N ALA A 1017 6.34 21.24 -0.96
CA ALA A 1017 6.47 21.85 0.36
C ALA A 1017 5.24 21.43 1.19
N ALA A 1018 5.44 20.94 2.41
CA ALA A 1018 4.35 20.65 3.34
C ALA A 1018 3.41 21.87 3.46
N ALA A 1019 2.10 21.64 3.39
CA ALA A 1019 1.06 22.67 3.30
C ALA A 1019 0.58 23.23 4.64
#